data_AF-A0A4P7NVP0-F1
#
_entry.id   AF-A0A4P7NVP0-F1
#
_cell.length_a   1.000
_cell.length_b   1.000
_cell.length_c   1.000
_cell.angle_alpha   90.00
_cell.angle_beta   90.00
_cell.angle_gamma   90.00
#
_symmetry.space_group_name_H-M   'P 1'
#
loop_
_entity.id
_entity.type
_entity.pdbx_description
1 polymer ?
#
loop_
_entity_poly.entity_id
_entity_poly.type
_entity_poly.pdbx_seq_one_letter_code
_entity_poly.pdbx_strand_id
1 'polypeptide(L)'
;MDQIVAVNQPLAALVAIAGLGFFAKALYNVFFHPLREFPGPLLARATRVYYSNHRSTGQLELLTKELYDKYGSVVRIAPDELSFVDEAAWVDIYGSRTKVRLQKESFFYLGATAPNGEKNLCVCSDADHSRIRGVLSHAFSDKALYSQKALITRHVSHMMRRIGQLGGARTDAVRWLQHCTYDIISDLALGTSAGALDCDGWSPSAHLVFESVKEGIMAIECVRFLPFRSLLVHLLMKAFGTSRRRAFDTANEKAQTRMETGNFDRPDLMSYILQANETGKELTSAEITANVALLLDVGSETTASMLAGCLFYVTKDLAVLNRLTGEIRCSFDTAEEIDSKRLATLPFLNAVLQESLRLYPPVAAATPRLTPPSGCLIAGRFVPGNTTVAINQYAAYHIAANFTDPLSFSPTRWLGEKRFSDDKRATFQPFSLGARDCLGRNLAWAEIRLVKMLSTSPLPGLSIDSLLIATGLVLLAYMVAKSIYLAFLHPLSKFPGPPAAAVSNAYMDIYARPSSGKKVFLKLGEYERPGDISTTRDPGLHAIQKRALSKGFSIGAMRDQEKVLQQYLDSLLNQIRRLGSHGQNAIDIGEALNWFTLDIIGDLAFGEPFDSVSQASNVAISLITDALRYTNVEYLQRQMPYIAPLAARLLFPTSLKQKHNEYQRLAAAKAKRRIEKADLDRQDFFSHLINDCRINEKELTATAWTIIMAGSETTATALTATIFYLLRYPDTLSKLGREVRASFSSAELITGDSILRLKYLNVVIEEGLRLFPPLAIGLPRESPGAVVDGHYIPQGTTVSVENFSMSYDPRYWEDPKAFKPERWLVGLGADRPSEAHHPFSEGTRSCIGKNLAYLEMRILLANLVWHFDWELASTDIQDLNSSCQCFALWTMPKLLVKFRPRVEHCVG
;
A
#
# COMPACT_ATOMS: atom_id res chain seq x y z
N MET A 1 22.71 -51.25 17.54
CA MET A 1 22.31 -50.02 16.81
C MET A 1 20.92 -50.15 16.16
N ASP A 2 20.24 -51.28 16.35
CA ASP A 2 19.40 -51.89 15.31
C ASP A 2 17.92 -51.52 15.47
N GLN A 3 17.50 -51.17 16.69
CA GLN A 3 16.17 -50.64 16.98
C GLN A 3 15.88 -49.30 16.24
N ILE A 4 16.90 -48.50 15.94
CA ILE A 4 16.75 -47.26 15.16
C ILE A 4 16.52 -47.56 13.67
N VAL A 5 17.04 -48.68 13.16
CA VAL A 5 16.79 -49.13 11.76
C VAL A 5 15.36 -49.65 11.62
N ALA A 6 14.90 -50.43 12.60
CA ALA A 6 13.58 -51.07 12.58
C ALA A 6 12.39 -50.09 12.48
N VAL A 7 12.47 -48.93 13.14
CA VAL A 7 11.38 -47.92 13.12
C VAL A 7 11.35 -47.12 11.80
N ASN A 8 12.50 -46.95 11.14
CA ASN A 8 12.60 -46.16 9.90
C ASN A 8 12.07 -46.91 8.67
N GLN A 9 12.17 -48.25 8.63
CA GLN A 9 11.70 -49.05 7.50
C GLN A 9 10.19 -48.93 7.20
N PRO A 10 9.25 -49.06 8.16
CA PRO A 10 7.82 -48.90 7.87
C PRO A 10 7.46 -47.46 7.48
N LEU A 11 8.14 -46.45 8.03
CA LEU A 11 7.93 -45.06 7.63
C LEU A 11 8.41 -44.80 6.19
N ALA A 12 9.60 -45.31 5.83
CA ALA A 12 10.11 -45.24 4.46
C ALA A 12 9.21 -46.00 3.48
N ALA A 13 8.67 -47.16 3.87
CA ALA A 13 7.71 -47.91 3.05
C ALA A 13 6.40 -47.14 2.85
N LEU A 14 5.85 -46.50 3.89
CA LEU A 14 4.66 -45.66 3.77
C LEU A 14 4.89 -44.44 2.85
N VAL A 15 6.06 -43.78 2.96
CA VAL A 15 6.44 -42.67 2.08
C VAL A 15 6.62 -43.15 0.63
N ALA A 16 7.24 -44.32 0.41
CA ALA A 16 7.39 -44.91 -0.92
C ALA A 16 6.03 -45.29 -1.54
N ILE A 17 5.13 -45.90 -0.78
CA ILE A 17 3.76 -46.24 -1.22
C ILE A 17 2.97 -44.96 -1.54
N ALA A 18 3.07 -43.92 -0.73
CA ALA A 18 2.44 -42.63 -1.00
C ALA A 18 3.00 -41.96 -2.28
N GLY A 19 4.32 -42.00 -2.47
CA GLY A 19 4.98 -41.50 -3.68
C GLY A 19 4.58 -42.27 -4.95
N LEU A 20 4.55 -43.60 -4.88
CA LEU A 20 4.07 -44.48 -5.96
C LEU A 20 2.60 -44.22 -6.28
N GLY A 21 1.74 -44.06 -5.26
CA GLY A 21 0.33 -43.72 -5.44
C GLY A 21 0.13 -42.35 -6.10
N PHE A 22 0.90 -41.34 -5.70
CA PHE A 22 0.90 -40.01 -6.32
C PHE A 22 1.37 -40.07 -7.79
N PHE A 23 2.43 -40.81 -8.08
CA PHE A 23 2.95 -40.99 -9.44
C PHE A 23 1.98 -41.77 -10.35
N ALA A 24 1.41 -42.87 -9.86
CA ALA A 24 0.39 -43.63 -10.58
C ALA A 24 -0.86 -42.78 -10.86
N LYS A 25 -1.29 -41.96 -9.89
CA LYS A 25 -2.40 -41.01 -10.09
C LYS A 25 -2.04 -39.91 -11.08
N ALA A 26 -0.81 -39.41 -11.09
CA ALA A 26 -0.33 -38.44 -12.09
C ALA A 26 -0.37 -39.03 -13.51
N LEU A 27 0.12 -40.26 -13.71
CA LEU A 27 0.02 -40.97 -14.99
C LEU A 27 -1.43 -41.16 -15.44
N TYR A 28 -2.31 -41.63 -14.54
CA TYR A 28 -3.74 -41.72 -14.81
C TYR A 28 -4.33 -40.37 -15.25
N ASN A 29 -4.00 -39.29 -14.53
CA ASN A 29 -4.53 -37.95 -14.79
C ASN A 29 -4.09 -37.38 -16.16
N VAL A 30 -2.89 -37.74 -16.65
CA VAL A 30 -2.37 -37.30 -17.96
C VAL A 30 -2.95 -38.10 -19.13
N PHE A 31 -2.98 -39.44 -19.03
CA PHE A 31 -3.23 -40.35 -20.17
C PHE A 31 -4.64 -40.98 -20.19
N PHE A 32 -5.25 -41.20 -19.03
CA PHE A 32 -6.48 -42.01 -18.89
C PHE A 32 -7.69 -41.22 -18.35
N HIS A 33 -7.49 -40.02 -17.81
CA HIS A 33 -8.56 -39.16 -17.32
C HIS A 33 -9.55 -38.78 -18.43
N PRO A 34 -10.87 -38.67 -18.16
CA PRO A 34 -11.85 -38.17 -19.13
C PRO A 34 -11.52 -36.78 -19.71
N LEU A 35 -10.74 -35.97 -18.97
CA LEU A 35 -10.28 -34.65 -19.41
C LEU A 35 -8.90 -34.66 -20.11
N ARG A 36 -8.42 -35.82 -20.59
CA ARG A 36 -7.11 -35.94 -21.28
C ARG A 36 -7.03 -35.16 -22.60
N GLU A 37 -8.17 -34.97 -23.26
CA GLU A 37 -8.32 -34.27 -24.54
C GLU A 37 -8.35 -32.74 -24.40
N PHE A 38 -8.60 -32.22 -23.20
CA PHE A 38 -8.56 -30.78 -22.93
C PHE A 38 -7.10 -30.31 -22.74
N PRO A 39 -6.63 -29.28 -23.47
CA PRO A 39 -5.25 -28.86 -23.45
C PRO A 39 -4.89 -28.12 -22.16
N GLY A 40 -3.61 -28.14 -21.80
CA GLY A 40 -3.08 -27.46 -20.62
C GLY A 40 -1.67 -27.94 -20.26
N PRO A 41 -0.96 -27.25 -19.34
CA PRO A 41 0.37 -27.63 -18.89
C PRO A 41 0.43 -29.07 -18.37
N LEU A 42 1.55 -29.76 -18.59
CA LEU A 42 1.72 -31.15 -18.13
C LEU A 42 1.52 -31.28 -16.61
N LEU A 43 2.06 -30.34 -15.83
CA LEU A 43 1.88 -30.34 -14.38
C LEU A 43 0.41 -30.12 -13.97
N ALA A 44 -0.32 -29.22 -14.64
CA ALA A 44 -1.74 -28.97 -14.42
C ALA A 44 -2.62 -30.18 -14.75
N ARG A 45 -2.31 -30.87 -15.86
CA ARG A 45 -2.97 -32.12 -16.26
C ARG A 45 -2.66 -33.26 -15.29
N ALA A 46 -1.45 -33.33 -14.75
CA ALA A 46 -0.99 -34.41 -13.87
C ALA A 46 -1.46 -34.26 -12.41
N THR A 47 -1.37 -33.05 -11.84
CA THR A 47 -1.60 -32.80 -10.42
C THR A 47 -2.16 -31.41 -10.13
N ARG A 48 -3.04 -31.33 -9.12
CA ARG A 48 -3.60 -30.06 -8.65
C ARG A 48 -2.55 -29.18 -7.93
N VAL A 49 -1.33 -29.66 -7.70
CA VAL A 49 -0.21 -28.85 -7.17
C VAL A 49 0.07 -27.61 -8.02
N TYR A 50 -0.07 -27.67 -9.36
CA TYR A 50 0.04 -26.48 -10.23
C TYR A 50 -0.98 -25.41 -9.82
N TYR A 51 -2.26 -25.80 -9.79
CA TYR A 51 -3.38 -24.94 -9.40
C TYR A 51 -3.19 -24.35 -8.01
N SER A 52 -2.89 -25.19 -7.01
CA SER A 52 -2.74 -24.76 -5.62
C SER A 52 -1.52 -23.85 -5.41
N ASN A 53 -0.39 -24.12 -6.06
CA ASN A 53 0.78 -23.24 -6.00
C ASN A 53 0.47 -21.86 -6.58
N HIS A 54 -0.10 -21.80 -7.78
CA HIS A 54 -0.41 -20.53 -8.43
C HIS A 54 -1.58 -19.80 -7.78
N ARG A 55 -2.54 -20.51 -7.18
CA ARG A 55 -3.61 -19.90 -6.37
C ARG A 55 -3.07 -19.31 -5.07
N SER A 56 -2.26 -20.06 -4.32
CA SER A 56 -1.71 -19.60 -3.04
C SER A 56 -0.67 -18.49 -3.17
N THR A 57 -0.10 -18.29 -4.37
CA THR A 57 0.78 -17.16 -4.69
C THR A 57 0.05 -15.99 -5.35
N GLY A 58 -1.26 -16.10 -5.61
CA GLY A 58 -2.06 -15.07 -6.29
C GLY A 58 -1.66 -14.87 -7.75
N GLN A 59 -1.23 -15.93 -8.44
CA GLN A 59 -0.70 -15.90 -9.82
C GLN A 59 -1.59 -16.63 -10.84
N LEU A 60 -2.56 -17.42 -10.38
CA LEU A 60 -3.34 -18.35 -11.21
C LEU A 60 -4.12 -17.65 -12.33
N GLU A 61 -4.83 -16.57 -12.03
CA GLU A 61 -5.71 -15.85 -12.96
C GLU A 61 -4.94 -15.36 -14.18
N LEU A 62 -3.76 -14.78 -13.92
CA LEU A 62 -2.88 -14.21 -14.92
C LEU A 62 -2.14 -15.29 -15.71
N LEU A 63 -1.54 -16.27 -15.05
CA LEU A 63 -0.89 -17.40 -15.76
C LEU A 63 -1.91 -18.14 -16.64
N THR A 64 -3.16 -18.28 -16.19
CA THR A 64 -4.23 -18.88 -17.00
C THR A 64 -4.54 -18.04 -18.25
N LYS A 65 -4.35 -16.71 -18.24
CA LYS A 65 -4.42 -15.86 -19.45
C LYS A 65 -3.39 -16.30 -20.50
N GLU A 66 -2.14 -16.54 -20.11
CA GLU A 66 -1.10 -17.08 -21.01
C GLU A 66 -1.48 -18.47 -21.56
N LEU A 67 -2.16 -19.28 -20.76
CA LEU A 67 -2.64 -20.58 -21.21
C LEU A 67 -3.71 -20.45 -22.30
N TYR A 68 -4.57 -19.43 -22.27
CA TYR A 68 -5.52 -19.17 -23.36
C TYR A 68 -4.83 -18.69 -24.63
N ASP A 69 -3.84 -17.80 -24.51
CA ASP A 69 -3.02 -17.36 -25.67
C ASP A 69 -2.33 -18.55 -26.35
N LYS A 70 -1.96 -19.59 -25.58
CA LYS A 70 -1.25 -20.79 -26.06
C LYS A 70 -2.15 -21.94 -26.52
N TYR A 71 -3.30 -22.16 -25.88
CA TYR A 71 -4.11 -23.38 -26.04
C TYR A 71 -5.55 -23.12 -26.54
N GLY A 72 -5.95 -21.88 -26.75
CA GLY A 72 -7.32 -21.52 -27.17
C GLY A 72 -8.33 -21.55 -26.02
N SER A 73 -9.61 -21.35 -26.34
CA SER A 73 -10.65 -20.85 -25.42
C SER A 73 -11.07 -21.74 -24.23
N VAL A 74 -10.53 -22.96 -24.11
CA VAL A 74 -10.81 -23.89 -23.00
C VAL A 74 -9.53 -24.56 -22.53
N VAL A 75 -9.18 -24.38 -21.25
CA VAL A 75 -7.91 -24.82 -20.67
C VAL A 75 -8.13 -25.69 -19.43
N ARG A 76 -7.41 -26.81 -19.35
CA ARG A 76 -7.35 -27.69 -18.17
C ARG A 76 -6.30 -27.19 -17.18
N ILE A 77 -6.76 -26.55 -16.10
CA ILE A 77 -5.91 -25.89 -15.08
C ILE A 77 -5.66 -26.75 -13.83
N ALA A 78 -6.43 -27.83 -13.65
CA ALA A 78 -6.15 -28.91 -12.71
C ALA A 78 -6.57 -30.26 -13.34
N PRO A 79 -6.25 -31.42 -12.74
CA PRO A 79 -6.65 -32.71 -13.27
C PRO A 79 -8.17 -32.83 -13.50
N ASP A 80 -8.94 -32.16 -12.66
CA ASP A 80 -10.39 -32.17 -12.51
C ASP A 80 -11.05 -30.79 -12.75
N GLU A 81 -10.33 -29.80 -13.30
CA GLU A 81 -10.84 -28.43 -13.49
C GLU A 81 -10.54 -27.85 -14.88
N LEU A 82 -11.59 -27.37 -15.54
CA LEU A 82 -11.55 -26.63 -16.80
C LEU A 82 -11.90 -25.15 -16.58
N SER A 83 -11.19 -24.27 -17.27
CA SER A 83 -11.48 -22.85 -17.35
C SER A 83 -11.89 -22.48 -18.78
N PHE A 84 -12.85 -21.56 -18.90
CA PHE A 84 -13.42 -21.07 -20.16
C PHE A 84 -13.29 -19.53 -20.27
N VAL A 85 -13.31 -19.03 -21.51
CA VAL A 85 -13.38 -17.57 -21.85
C VAL A 85 -14.41 -17.23 -22.94
N ASP A 86 -15.11 -18.23 -23.49
CA ASP A 86 -16.13 -18.05 -24.52
C ASP A 86 -17.41 -17.39 -23.96
N GLU A 87 -18.06 -16.54 -24.77
CA GLU A 87 -19.31 -15.86 -24.38
C GLU A 87 -20.47 -16.84 -24.09
N ALA A 88 -20.56 -17.93 -24.85
CA ALA A 88 -21.55 -18.98 -24.63
C ALA A 88 -21.41 -19.65 -23.25
N ALA A 89 -20.17 -19.80 -22.75
CA ALA A 89 -19.92 -20.39 -21.45
C ALA A 89 -20.52 -19.55 -20.29
N TRP A 90 -20.69 -18.22 -20.46
CA TRP A 90 -21.33 -17.40 -19.41
C TRP A 90 -22.77 -17.83 -19.19
N VAL A 91 -23.49 -18.08 -20.29
CA VAL A 91 -24.86 -18.57 -20.25
C VAL A 91 -24.89 -20.01 -19.73
N ASP A 92 -24.04 -20.90 -20.24
CA ASP A 92 -24.05 -22.33 -19.88
C ASP A 92 -23.66 -22.60 -18.41
N ILE A 93 -22.71 -21.84 -17.84
CA ILE A 93 -22.19 -22.05 -16.47
C ILE A 93 -22.99 -21.25 -15.41
N TYR A 94 -23.47 -20.04 -15.75
CA TYR A 94 -24.05 -19.11 -14.77
C TYR A 94 -25.48 -18.64 -15.10
N GLY A 95 -25.97 -18.86 -16.32
CA GLY A 95 -27.26 -18.37 -16.78
C GLY A 95 -28.47 -18.89 -15.98
N SER A 96 -29.50 -18.05 -15.84
CA SER A 96 -30.73 -18.40 -15.12
C SER A 96 -31.74 -19.24 -15.93
N ARG A 97 -31.46 -19.51 -17.22
CA ARG A 97 -32.35 -20.22 -18.16
C ARG A 97 -31.68 -21.45 -18.81
N THR A 98 -30.64 -22.02 -18.19
CA THR A 98 -30.00 -23.25 -18.67
C THR A 98 -30.89 -24.47 -18.43
N LYS A 99 -30.69 -25.53 -19.23
CA LYS A 99 -31.36 -26.84 -19.01
C LYS A 99 -30.86 -27.55 -17.74
N VAL A 100 -29.66 -27.21 -17.26
CA VAL A 100 -29.05 -27.75 -16.05
C VAL A 100 -28.42 -26.60 -15.25
N ARG A 101 -28.86 -26.40 -14.01
CA ARG A 101 -28.29 -25.40 -13.09
C ARG A 101 -27.10 -25.99 -12.35
N LEU A 102 -25.89 -25.66 -12.79
CA LEU A 102 -24.66 -26.18 -12.20
C LEU A 102 -24.49 -25.69 -10.75
N GLN A 103 -24.13 -26.61 -9.85
CA GLN A 103 -23.99 -26.32 -8.41
C GLN A 103 -22.64 -25.69 -8.09
N LYS A 104 -22.53 -24.96 -6.98
CA LYS A 104 -21.24 -24.43 -6.48
C LYS A 104 -20.30 -25.58 -6.06
N GLU A 105 -19.01 -25.46 -6.38
CA GLU A 105 -17.99 -26.41 -5.90
C GLU A 105 -17.83 -26.25 -4.37
N SER A 106 -18.34 -27.22 -3.62
CA SER A 106 -18.50 -27.11 -2.16
C SER A 106 -17.20 -26.90 -1.38
N PHE A 107 -16.07 -27.44 -1.83
CA PHE A 107 -14.78 -27.30 -1.13
C PHE A 107 -14.16 -25.92 -1.37
N PHE A 108 -14.27 -25.37 -2.59
CA PHE A 108 -13.91 -23.98 -2.91
C PHE A 108 -14.65 -22.97 -2.01
N TYR A 109 -15.96 -23.12 -1.85
CA TYR A 109 -16.78 -22.16 -1.10
C TYR A 109 -16.77 -22.39 0.42
N LEU A 110 -16.23 -23.51 0.90
CA LEU A 110 -16.14 -23.79 2.35
C LEU A 110 -15.41 -22.67 3.11
N GLY A 111 -14.38 -22.07 2.48
CA GLY A 111 -13.62 -20.95 3.04
C GLY A 111 -14.35 -19.60 3.08
N ALA A 112 -15.63 -19.53 2.72
CA ALA A 112 -16.50 -18.37 2.91
C ALA A 112 -17.58 -18.59 3.99
N THR A 113 -17.57 -19.73 4.71
CA THR A 113 -18.51 -20.03 5.81
C THR A 113 -18.25 -19.09 7.00
N ALA A 114 -19.30 -18.64 7.69
CA ALA A 114 -19.17 -17.71 8.81
C ALA A 114 -18.57 -18.41 10.05
N PRO A 115 -17.79 -17.71 10.91
CA PRO A 115 -17.21 -18.27 12.14
C PRO A 115 -18.20 -18.88 13.15
N ASN A 116 -19.47 -18.49 13.16
CA ASN A 116 -20.53 -19.15 13.93
C ASN A 116 -20.98 -20.51 13.35
N GLY A 117 -20.47 -20.91 12.19
CA GLY A 117 -20.85 -22.11 11.45
C GLY A 117 -21.91 -21.88 10.37
N GLU A 118 -22.50 -20.69 10.29
CA GLU A 118 -23.64 -20.44 9.40
C GLU A 118 -23.26 -20.23 7.93
N LYS A 119 -24.19 -20.61 7.06
CA LYS A 119 -24.05 -20.49 5.61
C LYS A 119 -24.67 -19.18 5.11
N ASN A 120 -23.83 -18.15 5.03
CA ASN A 120 -24.18 -16.91 4.36
C ASN A 120 -24.44 -17.11 2.84
N LEU A 121 -24.90 -16.04 2.17
CA LEU A 121 -25.26 -15.98 0.76
C LEU A 121 -24.20 -16.54 -0.22
N CYS A 122 -22.92 -16.51 0.18
CA CYS A 122 -21.82 -17.05 -0.62
C CYS A 122 -21.69 -18.58 -0.58
N VAL A 123 -22.18 -19.25 0.47
CA VAL A 123 -21.99 -20.70 0.68
C VAL A 123 -23.32 -21.48 0.73
N CYS A 124 -24.44 -20.81 0.97
CA CYS A 124 -25.74 -21.44 1.17
C CYS A 124 -26.32 -22.15 -0.07
N SER A 125 -27.27 -23.05 0.19
CA SER A 125 -27.96 -23.85 -0.83
C SER A 125 -28.70 -22.96 -1.84
N ASP A 126 -29.15 -23.52 -2.97
CA ASP A 126 -29.94 -22.74 -3.92
C ASP A 126 -31.33 -22.34 -3.40
N ALA A 127 -31.87 -23.07 -2.41
CA ALA A 127 -33.10 -22.69 -1.71
C ALA A 127 -32.86 -21.54 -0.72
N ASP A 128 -31.88 -21.70 0.18
CA ASP A 128 -31.49 -20.69 1.17
C ASP A 128 -31.05 -19.39 0.50
N HIS A 129 -30.26 -19.48 -0.57
CA HIS A 129 -29.87 -18.30 -1.34
C HIS A 129 -31.08 -17.54 -1.87
N SER A 130 -32.12 -18.25 -2.30
CA SER A 130 -33.33 -17.63 -2.83
C SER A 130 -34.14 -16.94 -1.72
N ARG A 131 -34.24 -17.56 -0.53
CA ARG A 131 -34.82 -16.95 0.69
C ARG A 131 -34.04 -15.71 1.14
N ILE A 132 -32.76 -15.88 1.46
CA ILE A 132 -31.87 -14.83 1.99
C ILE A 132 -31.75 -13.67 0.99
N ARG A 133 -31.55 -13.94 -0.30
CA ARG A 133 -31.52 -12.88 -1.32
C ARG A 133 -32.86 -12.16 -1.44
N GLY A 134 -33.98 -12.88 -1.34
CA GLY A 134 -35.31 -12.29 -1.37
C GLY A 134 -35.44 -11.17 -0.35
N VAL A 135 -35.07 -11.44 0.91
CA VAL A 135 -35.04 -10.44 2.00
C VAL A 135 -34.08 -9.30 1.68
N LEU A 136 -32.79 -9.59 1.47
CA LEU A 136 -31.76 -8.56 1.35
C LEU A 136 -31.94 -7.64 0.12
N SER A 137 -32.53 -8.15 -0.97
CA SER A 137 -32.61 -7.43 -2.26
C SER A 137 -33.42 -6.14 -2.23
N HIS A 138 -34.35 -5.98 -1.28
CA HIS A 138 -35.15 -4.77 -1.14
C HIS A 138 -34.28 -3.54 -0.78
N ALA A 139 -33.28 -3.72 0.08
CA ALA A 139 -32.36 -2.66 0.51
C ALA A 139 -31.38 -2.21 -0.59
N PHE A 140 -31.05 -3.10 -1.53
CA PHE A 140 -30.18 -2.81 -2.69
C PHE A 140 -30.95 -2.31 -3.92
N SER A 141 -32.26 -2.03 -3.79
CA SER A 141 -33.07 -1.45 -4.87
C SER A 141 -32.74 0.02 -5.13
N ASP A 142 -32.90 0.48 -6.38
CA ASP A 142 -32.62 1.89 -6.74
C ASP A 142 -33.44 2.90 -5.93
N LYS A 143 -34.64 2.51 -5.46
CA LYS A 143 -35.48 3.33 -4.58
C LYS A 143 -34.85 3.47 -3.18
N ALA A 144 -34.40 2.37 -2.59
CA ALA A 144 -33.77 2.37 -1.27
C ALA A 144 -32.42 3.12 -1.30
N LEU A 145 -31.58 2.82 -2.30
CA LEU A 145 -30.29 3.49 -2.48
C LEU A 145 -30.43 4.99 -2.75
N TYR A 146 -31.42 5.41 -3.56
CA TYR A 146 -31.67 6.84 -3.81
C TYR A 146 -32.23 7.57 -2.58
N SER A 147 -33.00 6.90 -1.71
CA SER A 147 -33.43 7.49 -0.44
C SER A 147 -32.25 7.79 0.50
N GLN A 148 -31.22 6.93 0.48
CA GLN A 148 -30.00 7.09 1.25
C GLN A 148 -28.88 7.88 0.52
N LYS A 149 -29.18 8.56 -0.60
CA LYS A 149 -28.18 9.32 -1.37
C LYS A 149 -27.41 10.35 -0.53
N ALA A 150 -28.06 10.93 0.49
CA ALA A 150 -27.47 11.91 1.38
C ALA A 150 -26.41 11.30 2.31
N LEU A 151 -26.56 10.03 2.70
CA LEU A 151 -25.57 9.28 3.49
C LEU A 151 -24.32 9.01 2.66
N ILE A 152 -24.49 8.53 1.42
CA ILE A 152 -23.37 8.30 0.49
C ILE A 152 -22.65 9.62 0.23
N THR A 153 -23.39 10.67 -0.15
CA THR A 153 -22.84 12.01 -0.40
C THR A 153 -22.20 12.61 0.85
N ARG A 154 -22.70 12.34 2.06
CA ARG A 154 -22.08 12.74 3.34
C ARG A 154 -20.73 12.08 3.53
N HIS A 155 -20.62 10.76 3.37
CA HIS A 155 -19.34 10.05 3.54
C HIS A 155 -18.32 10.46 2.50
N VAL A 156 -18.74 10.60 1.24
CA VAL A 156 -17.91 11.24 0.21
C VAL A 156 -17.50 12.63 0.67
N SER A 157 -18.42 13.51 1.06
CA SER A 157 -18.16 14.91 1.42
C SER A 157 -17.34 15.09 2.72
N HIS A 158 -17.37 14.11 3.62
CA HIS A 158 -16.58 14.09 4.84
C HIS A 158 -15.14 13.73 4.54
N MET A 159 -14.95 12.57 3.91
CA MET A 159 -13.71 12.16 3.28
C MET A 159 -13.17 13.29 2.35
N MET A 160 -14.05 14.09 1.72
CA MET A 160 -13.69 15.28 0.93
C MET A 160 -13.12 16.46 1.73
N ARG A 161 -13.80 16.85 2.80
CA ARG A 161 -13.29 17.87 3.70
C ARG A 161 -11.95 17.44 4.31
N ARG A 162 -11.76 16.13 4.41
CA ARG A 162 -10.64 15.51 5.09
C ARG A 162 -9.44 15.29 4.14
N ILE A 163 -9.58 15.22 2.81
CA ILE A 163 -8.45 15.64 1.91
C ILE A 163 -8.23 17.14 2.04
N GLY A 164 -9.31 17.91 2.17
CA GLY A 164 -9.29 19.38 2.22
C GLY A 164 -8.30 19.95 3.25
N GLN A 165 -7.88 19.11 4.19
CA GLN A 165 -6.89 19.40 5.22
C GLN A 165 -5.46 18.98 4.86
N LEU A 166 -5.22 18.19 3.80
CA LEU A 166 -3.88 17.73 3.38
C LEU A 166 -3.00 18.88 2.86
N GLY A 167 -2.81 19.07 1.55
CA GLY A 167 -2.06 20.22 1.01
C GLY A 167 -1.00 19.90 -0.06
N GLY A 168 -0.89 18.66 -0.53
CA GLY A 168 0.22 18.18 -1.39
C GLY A 168 0.81 16.82 -0.95
N ALA A 169 0.26 16.19 0.08
CA ALA A 169 0.90 15.22 0.97
C ALA A 169 1.04 13.78 0.55
N ARG A 170 2.22 13.17 0.67
CA ARG A 170 2.43 11.76 0.31
C ARG A 170 1.50 10.80 1.05
N THR A 171 0.53 10.21 0.36
CA THR A 171 -0.69 9.59 0.93
C THR A 171 -1.30 8.58 -0.10
N ASP A 172 -1.98 7.49 0.33
CA ASP A 172 -2.49 6.21 -0.30
C ASP A 172 -4.04 5.92 -0.25
N ALA A 173 -4.74 5.75 -1.34
CA ALA A 173 -6.17 6.05 -1.36
C ALA A 173 -7.18 4.94 -1.16
N VAL A 174 -6.78 3.69 -1.25
CA VAL A 174 -7.65 2.57 -0.87
C VAL A 174 -7.92 2.69 0.60
N ARG A 175 -6.87 3.09 1.31
CA ARG A 175 -6.95 3.45 2.70
C ARG A 175 -8.10 4.45 2.96
N TRP A 176 -8.39 5.47 2.14
CA TRP A 176 -9.63 6.28 2.31
C TRP A 176 -10.89 5.67 1.78
N LEU A 177 -10.81 5.05 0.61
CA LEU A 177 -12.01 4.86 -0.16
C LEU A 177 -12.56 3.47 0.11
N GLN A 178 -11.72 2.50 0.52
CA GLN A 178 -12.18 1.36 1.32
C GLN A 178 -12.74 1.91 2.64
N HIS A 179 -12.16 2.92 3.28
CA HIS A 179 -12.82 3.56 4.44
C HIS A 179 -14.16 4.21 4.09
N CYS A 180 -14.30 4.80 2.92
CA CYS A 180 -15.53 5.44 2.46
C CYS A 180 -16.58 4.39 2.10
N THR A 181 -16.24 3.32 1.38
CA THR A 181 -17.16 2.20 1.10
C THR A 181 -17.43 1.35 2.34
N TYR A 182 -16.49 1.27 3.30
CA TYR A 182 -16.67 0.61 4.59
C TYR A 182 -17.58 1.41 5.53
N ASP A 183 -17.41 2.74 5.62
CA ASP A 183 -18.35 3.59 6.35
C ASP A 183 -19.70 3.70 5.64
N ILE A 184 -19.74 3.76 4.30
CA ILE A 184 -21.00 3.69 3.55
C ILE A 184 -21.69 2.35 3.83
N ILE A 185 -21.05 1.19 3.63
CA ILE A 185 -21.73 -0.09 3.86
C ILE A 185 -22.04 -0.33 5.35
N SER A 186 -21.23 0.14 6.29
CA SER A 186 -21.57 0.08 7.73
C SER A 186 -22.79 0.94 8.05
N ASP A 187 -22.85 2.17 7.56
CA ASP A 187 -23.93 3.12 7.83
C ASP A 187 -25.22 2.78 7.05
N LEU A 188 -25.10 2.12 5.88
CA LEU A 188 -26.20 1.52 5.12
C LEU A 188 -26.69 0.19 5.74
N ALA A 189 -25.78 -0.61 6.31
CA ALA A 189 -26.12 -1.94 6.84
C ALA A 189 -26.63 -1.85 8.28
N LEU A 190 -25.81 -1.33 9.18
CA LEU A 190 -25.97 -1.34 10.64
C LEU A 190 -26.60 -0.05 11.19
N GLY A 191 -26.99 0.88 10.33
CA GLY A 191 -27.47 2.21 10.74
C GLY A 191 -26.40 3.07 11.43
N THR A 192 -25.13 2.68 11.42
CA THR A 192 -24.03 3.40 12.06
C THR A 192 -22.77 3.34 11.20
N SER A 193 -22.12 4.50 11.00
CA SER A 193 -20.78 4.56 10.42
C SER A 193 -19.80 3.72 11.25
N ALA A 194 -18.78 3.13 10.62
CA ALA A 194 -17.73 2.47 11.38
C ALA A 194 -16.74 3.47 11.99
N GLY A 195 -16.78 4.73 11.56
CA GLY A 195 -15.77 5.73 11.90
C GLY A 195 -14.43 5.43 11.24
N ALA A 196 -14.45 4.63 10.17
CA ALA A 196 -13.26 4.31 9.40
C ALA A 196 -12.65 5.62 8.87
N LEU A 197 -13.49 6.45 8.26
CA LEU A 197 -13.20 7.83 7.86
C LEU A 197 -12.94 8.81 9.03
N ASP A 198 -12.80 8.38 10.29
CA ASP A 198 -12.41 9.25 11.43
C ASP A 198 -11.25 8.74 12.31
N CYS A 199 -10.64 7.58 12.00
CA CYS A 199 -9.48 7.07 12.74
C CYS A 199 -8.21 7.94 12.57
N ASP A 200 -7.10 7.53 13.20
CA ASP A 200 -5.76 7.83 12.67
C ASP A 200 -5.14 6.55 12.18
N GLY A 201 -5.21 5.42 12.91
CA GLY A 201 -4.66 4.10 12.53
C GLY A 201 -5.32 3.42 11.33
N TRP A 202 -4.84 2.22 10.89
CA TRP A 202 -5.71 1.40 10.00
C TRP A 202 -6.97 1.13 10.80
N SER A 203 -8.14 1.44 10.21
CA SER A 203 -9.40 1.19 10.93
C SER A 203 -9.43 -0.32 11.06
N PRO A 204 -9.30 -0.87 12.28
CA PRO A 204 -9.00 -2.29 12.43
C PRO A 204 -10.11 -3.13 11.81
N SER A 205 -11.36 -2.66 11.92
CA SER A 205 -12.52 -3.28 11.28
C SER A 205 -12.42 -3.36 9.75
N ALA A 206 -11.85 -2.34 9.09
CA ALA A 206 -11.70 -2.33 7.62
C ALA A 206 -10.47 -3.10 7.13
N HIS A 207 -9.35 -3.13 7.86
CA HIS A 207 -8.19 -3.95 7.47
C HIS A 207 -8.51 -5.44 7.50
N LEU A 208 -9.25 -5.88 8.52
CA LEU A 208 -9.52 -7.30 8.76
C LEU A 208 -10.26 -7.99 7.60
N VAL A 209 -10.95 -7.24 6.73
CA VAL A 209 -11.64 -7.73 5.52
C VAL A 209 -10.68 -8.46 4.57
N PHE A 210 -9.50 -7.90 4.27
CA PHE A 210 -8.54 -8.54 3.37
C PHE A 210 -7.97 -9.84 3.97
N GLU A 211 -7.62 -9.80 5.26
CA GLU A 211 -7.06 -10.97 5.94
C GLU A 211 -8.14 -12.06 6.19
N SER A 212 -9.42 -11.72 6.36
CA SER A 212 -10.51 -12.71 6.53
C SER A 212 -10.67 -13.62 5.30
N VAL A 213 -10.53 -13.03 4.10
CA VAL A 213 -10.59 -13.72 2.80
C VAL A 213 -9.32 -14.53 2.54
N LYS A 214 -8.15 -13.94 2.83
CA LYS A 214 -6.83 -14.58 2.70
C LYS A 214 -6.66 -15.78 3.63
N GLU A 215 -6.98 -15.64 4.92
CA GLU A 215 -7.11 -16.76 5.88
C GLU A 215 -8.04 -17.85 5.33
N GLY A 216 -9.17 -17.44 4.73
CA GLY A 216 -10.16 -18.33 4.13
C GLY A 216 -9.61 -19.21 3.00
N ILE A 217 -8.87 -18.62 2.05
CA ILE A 217 -8.29 -19.33 0.91
C ILE A 217 -7.10 -20.20 1.35
N MET A 218 -6.23 -19.68 2.22
CA MET A 218 -5.05 -20.42 2.71
C MET A 218 -5.45 -21.68 3.48
N ALA A 219 -6.49 -21.62 4.31
CA ALA A 219 -6.99 -22.79 5.03
C ALA A 219 -7.48 -23.92 4.10
N ILE A 220 -8.07 -23.60 2.94
CA ILE A 220 -8.49 -24.60 1.94
C ILE A 220 -7.26 -25.27 1.32
N GLU A 221 -6.31 -24.49 0.81
CA GLU A 221 -5.19 -25.03 0.03
C GLU A 221 -4.21 -25.84 0.89
N CYS A 222 -3.95 -25.42 2.13
CA CYS A 222 -3.07 -26.14 3.06
C CYS A 222 -3.51 -27.57 3.38
N VAL A 223 -4.81 -27.89 3.28
CA VAL A 223 -5.35 -29.23 3.60
C VAL A 223 -5.94 -29.96 2.39
N ARG A 224 -5.91 -29.35 1.21
CA ARG A 224 -6.54 -29.86 -0.03
C ARG A 224 -6.12 -31.28 -0.40
N PHE A 225 -4.87 -31.64 -0.07
CA PHE A 225 -4.24 -32.94 -0.34
C PHE A 225 -4.32 -33.94 0.83
N LEU A 226 -4.88 -33.54 1.97
CA LEU A 226 -4.94 -34.38 3.18
C LEU A 226 -6.26 -35.18 3.26
N PRO A 227 -6.26 -36.36 3.90
CA PRO A 227 -7.50 -37.05 4.26
C PRO A 227 -8.32 -36.19 5.24
N PHE A 228 -9.64 -36.36 5.26
CA PHE A 228 -10.57 -35.59 6.11
C PHE A 228 -10.50 -34.07 5.93
N ARG A 229 -9.99 -33.58 4.78
CA ARG A 229 -9.77 -32.15 4.46
C ARG A 229 -10.87 -31.19 4.93
N SER A 230 -12.15 -31.53 4.77
CA SER A 230 -13.26 -30.66 5.20
C SER A 230 -13.28 -30.41 6.72
N LEU A 231 -12.97 -31.41 7.54
CA LEU A 231 -12.80 -31.23 8.99
C LEU A 231 -11.55 -30.40 9.30
N LEU A 232 -10.45 -30.68 8.58
CA LEU A 232 -9.18 -29.96 8.77
C LEU A 232 -9.30 -28.46 8.43
N VAL A 233 -10.10 -28.05 7.43
CA VAL A 233 -10.38 -26.63 7.16
C VAL A 233 -10.99 -25.96 8.40
N HIS A 234 -12.04 -26.54 8.98
CA HIS A 234 -12.69 -25.98 10.18
C HIS A 234 -11.73 -25.90 11.37
N LEU A 235 -10.88 -26.92 11.58
CA LEU A 235 -9.88 -26.94 12.64
C LEU A 235 -8.80 -25.87 12.43
N LEU A 236 -8.28 -25.71 11.21
CA LEU A 236 -7.32 -24.65 10.89
C LEU A 236 -7.95 -23.26 11.05
N MET A 237 -9.20 -23.05 10.64
CA MET A 237 -9.90 -21.78 10.82
C MET A 237 -10.13 -21.47 12.32
N LYS A 238 -10.50 -22.46 13.13
CA LYS A 238 -10.66 -22.29 14.58
C LYS A 238 -9.33 -22.06 15.30
N ALA A 239 -8.22 -22.62 14.81
CA ALA A 239 -6.89 -22.36 15.35
C ALA A 239 -6.36 -20.98 14.91
N PHE A 240 -6.21 -20.75 13.61
CA PHE A 240 -5.41 -19.68 13.02
C PHE A 240 -6.21 -18.52 12.42
N GLY A 241 -7.53 -18.65 12.22
CA GLY A 241 -8.38 -17.60 11.63
C GLY A 241 -8.73 -16.49 12.62
N THR A 242 -7.74 -15.79 13.16
CA THR A 242 -7.94 -14.74 14.19
C THR A 242 -8.51 -13.46 13.61
N SER A 243 -8.16 -13.12 12.36
CA SER A 243 -8.63 -11.89 11.71
C SER A 243 -10.10 -12.02 11.33
N ARG A 244 -10.43 -13.15 10.70
CA ARG A 244 -11.81 -13.54 10.35
C ARG A 244 -12.75 -13.59 11.54
N ARG A 245 -12.29 -14.09 12.70
CA ARG A 245 -13.08 -14.06 13.94
C ARG A 245 -13.36 -12.63 14.37
N ARG A 246 -12.33 -11.80 14.55
CA ARG A 246 -12.52 -10.40 14.98
C ARG A 246 -13.45 -9.59 14.06
N ALA A 247 -13.35 -9.76 12.75
CA ALA A 247 -14.27 -9.13 11.79
C ALA A 247 -15.72 -9.57 12.02
N PHE A 248 -15.94 -10.89 12.14
CA PHE A 248 -17.25 -11.47 12.42
C PHE A 248 -17.80 -11.07 13.81
N ASP A 249 -16.97 -11.08 14.84
CA ASP A 249 -17.34 -10.72 16.21
C ASP A 249 -17.78 -9.24 16.27
N THR A 250 -17.03 -8.34 15.60
CA THR A 250 -17.38 -6.91 15.45
C THR A 250 -18.70 -6.73 14.69
N ALA A 251 -18.90 -7.49 13.61
CA ALA A 251 -20.13 -7.45 12.83
C ALA A 251 -21.33 -7.99 13.63
N ASN A 252 -21.12 -9.02 14.44
CA ASN A 252 -22.12 -9.62 15.31
C ASN A 252 -22.55 -8.67 16.43
N GLU A 253 -21.60 -8.07 17.15
CA GLU A 253 -21.86 -7.11 18.23
C GLU A 253 -22.74 -5.96 17.69
N LYS A 254 -22.31 -5.31 16.60
CA LYS A 254 -23.08 -4.21 16.00
C LYS A 254 -24.43 -4.67 15.44
N ALA A 255 -24.53 -5.88 14.86
CA ALA A 255 -25.80 -6.41 14.37
C ALA A 255 -26.77 -6.68 15.54
N GLN A 256 -26.28 -7.24 16.65
CA GLN A 256 -27.05 -7.49 17.87
C GLN A 256 -27.57 -6.18 18.46
N THR A 257 -26.70 -5.18 18.70
CA THR A 257 -27.14 -3.85 19.16
C THR A 257 -28.14 -3.21 18.21
N ARG A 258 -27.97 -3.35 16.88
CA ARG A 258 -28.92 -2.81 15.90
C ARG A 258 -30.27 -3.53 15.92
N MET A 259 -30.32 -4.84 16.20
CA MET A 259 -31.57 -5.58 16.45
C MET A 259 -32.23 -5.13 17.76
N GLU A 260 -31.46 -4.99 18.84
CA GLU A 260 -31.93 -4.58 20.17
C GLU A 260 -32.57 -3.17 20.17
N THR A 261 -32.10 -2.26 19.31
CA THR A 261 -32.69 -0.90 19.22
C THR A 261 -34.15 -0.87 18.75
N GLY A 262 -34.66 -1.92 18.10
CA GLY A 262 -36.04 -2.00 17.61
C GLY A 262 -36.49 -0.89 16.65
N ASN A 263 -35.58 -0.04 16.15
CA ASN A 263 -35.95 1.13 15.35
C ASN A 263 -36.13 0.78 13.86
N PHE A 264 -37.25 1.22 13.28
CA PHE A 264 -37.62 1.00 11.87
C PHE A 264 -37.66 2.28 11.02
N ASP A 265 -37.54 3.46 11.63
CA ASP A 265 -37.72 4.76 10.96
C ASP A 265 -36.58 5.08 9.98
N ARG A 266 -35.40 4.51 10.23
CA ARG A 266 -34.24 4.62 9.36
C ARG A 266 -34.31 3.56 8.25
N PRO A 267 -34.25 3.93 6.96
CA PRO A 267 -34.33 2.97 5.84
C PRO A 267 -33.00 2.22 5.59
N ASP A 268 -32.34 1.73 6.64
CA ASP A 268 -31.14 0.90 6.56
C ASP A 268 -31.47 -0.58 6.28
N LEU A 269 -30.45 -1.38 5.94
CA LEU A 269 -30.60 -2.81 5.63
C LEU A 269 -31.27 -3.59 6.77
N MET A 270 -30.91 -3.29 8.02
CA MET A 270 -31.43 -4.00 9.18
C MET A 270 -32.93 -3.73 9.37
N SER A 271 -33.41 -2.51 9.10
CA SER A 271 -34.86 -2.25 9.06
C SER A 271 -35.58 -3.06 7.98
N TYR A 272 -35.00 -3.23 6.79
CA TYR A 272 -35.58 -4.12 5.76
C TYR A 272 -35.56 -5.61 6.16
N ILE A 273 -34.52 -6.06 6.87
CA ILE A 273 -34.45 -7.43 7.40
C ILE A 273 -35.51 -7.65 8.49
N LEU A 274 -35.64 -6.72 9.44
CA LEU A 274 -36.58 -6.83 10.55
C LEU A 274 -38.04 -6.80 10.04
N GLN A 275 -38.38 -5.91 9.11
CA GLN A 275 -39.71 -5.86 8.46
C GLN A 275 -40.01 -7.14 7.64
N ALA A 276 -38.99 -7.78 7.07
CA ALA A 276 -39.16 -9.06 6.37
C ALA A 276 -39.42 -10.22 7.36
N ASN A 277 -38.78 -10.20 8.54
CA ASN A 277 -39.07 -11.16 9.61
C ASN A 277 -40.50 -10.98 10.15
N GLU A 278 -40.95 -9.75 10.42
CA GLU A 278 -42.35 -9.45 10.83
C GLU A 278 -43.40 -9.93 9.83
N THR A 279 -43.03 -10.00 8.53
CA THR A 279 -43.90 -10.49 7.45
C THR A 279 -43.66 -11.96 7.07
N GLY A 280 -43.04 -12.74 7.98
CA GLY A 280 -42.92 -14.20 7.87
C GLY A 280 -41.83 -14.71 6.93
N LYS A 281 -40.87 -13.88 6.53
CA LYS A 281 -39.69 -14.28 5.74
C LYS A 281 -38.44 -14.40 6.61
N GLU A 282 -38.56 -15.18 7.68
CA GLU A 282 -37.58 -15.21 8.76
C GLU A 282 -36.15 -15.57 8.31
N LEU A 283 -35.22 -14.69 8.67
CA LEU A 283 -33.80 -14.98 8.85
C LEU A 283 -33.53 -15.09 10.36
N THR A 284 -32.83 -16.14 10.80
CA THR A 284 -32.46 -16.27 12.21
C THR A 284 -31.40 -15.22 12.59
N SER A 285 -31.28 -14.87 13.87
CA SER A 285 -30.21 -13.95 14.35
C SER A 285 -28.80 -14.39 13.90
N ALA A 286 -28.53 -15.71 13.90
CA ALA A 286 -27.25 -16.26 13.43
C ALA A 286 -27.06 -16.13 11.91
N GLU A 287 -28.13 -16.26 11.11
CA GLU A 287 -28.10 -15.99 9.67
C GLU A 287 -27.96 -14.50 9.36
N ILE A 288 -28.62 -13.63 10.13
CA ILE A 288 -28.53 -12.17 10.00
C ILE A 288 -27.08 -11.74 10.20
N THR A 289 -26.46 -12.08 11.33
CA THR A 289 -25.04 -11.82 11.58
C THR A 289 -24.14 -12.38 10.46
N ALA A 290 -24.35 -13.62 10.03
CA ALA A 290 -23.52 -14.26 9.00
C ALA A 290 -23.60 -13.56 7.63
N ASN A 291 -24.76 -12.96 7.30
CA ASN A 291 -24.94 -12.20 6.06
C ASN A 291 -24.55 -10.73 6.21
N VAL A 292 -24.72 -10.11 7.38
CA VAL A 292 -24.22 -8.75 7.66
C VAL A 292 -22.69 -8.73 7.60
N ALA A 293 -22.00 -9.68 8.23
CA ALA A 293 -20.54 -9.82 8.13
C ALA A 293 -20.08 -9.97 6.66
N LEU A 294 -20.76 -10.83 5.89
CA LEU A 294 -20.48 -11.00 4.45
C LEU A 294 -20.67 -9.69 3.66
N LEU A 295 -21.67 -8.87 3.99
CA LEU A 295 -21.95 -7.62 3.30
C LEU A 295 -20.98 -6.50 3.69
N LEU A 296 -20.50 -6.45 4.93
CA LEU A 296 -19.42 -5.54 5.33
C LEU A 296 -18.12 -5.91 4.60
N ASP A 297 -17.75 -7.20 4.59
CA ASP A 297 -16.55 -7.70 3.88
C ASP A 297 -16.64 -7.40 2.37
N VAL A 298 -17.65 -7.96 1.68
CA VAL A 298 -17.70 -7.93 0.21
C VAL A 298 -18.25 -6.60 -0.33
N GLY A 299 -19.14 -5.93 0.39
CA GLY A 299 -19.76 -4.67 -0.04
C GLY A 299 -18.79 -3.49 0.02
N SER A 300 -17.97 -3.40 1.06
CA SER A 300 -16.90 -2.38 1.13
C SER A 300 -15.83 -2.67 0.08
N GLU A 301 -15.32 -3.90 0.07
CA GLU A 301 -14.12 -4.24 -0.65
C GLU A 301 -14.35 -4.57 -2.13
N THR A 302 -15.57 -4.80 -2.63
CA THR A 302 -15.77 -4.96 -4.10
C THR A 302 -16.11 -3.67 -4.83
N THR A 303 -16.77 -2.70 -4.19
CA THR A 303 -16.79 -1.33 -4.73
C THR A 303 -15.38 -0.76 -4.69
N ALA A 304 -14.65 -0.99 -3.59
CA ALA A 304 -13.21 -0.72 -3.57
C ALA A 304 -12.55 -1.45 -4.72
N SER A 305 -12.69 -2.78 -4.77
CA SER A 305 -12.14 -3.66 -5.81
C SER A 305 -12.56 -3.33 -7.28
N MET A 306 -13.60 -2.50 -7.53
CA MET A 306 -13.93 -1.95 -8.87
C MET A 306 -13.18 -0.66 -9.13
N LEU A 307 -13.30 0.23 -8.15
CA LEU A 307 -12.51 1.43 -8.15
C LEU A 307 -11.04 1.06 -8.09
N ALA A 308 -10.63 -0.24 -7.83
CA ALA A 308 -9.36 -0.97 -7.45
C ALA A 308 -8.23 -1.39 -8.36
N GLY A 309 -8.51 -1.37 -9.61
CA GLY A 309 -7.64 -0.58 -10.48
C GLY A 309 -7.93 2.21 -11.49
N CYS A 310 -8.50 3.33 -10.94
CA CYS A 310 -8.43 4.79 -11.21
C CYS A 310 -7.18 5.63 -11.62
N LEU A 311 -5.90 5.41 -11.29
CA LEU A 311 -4.70 6.22 -11.70
C LEU A 311 -3.30 5.77 -12.48
N PHE A 312 -3.27 5.01 -13.64
CA PHE A 312 -2.41 4.04 -14.49
C PHE A 312 -2.87 3.67 -16.00
N TYR A 313 -4.15 3.35 -16.38
CA TYR A 313 -5.11 3.37 -17.60
C TYR A 313 -5.94 4.66 -18.30
N VAL A 314 -6.88 5.56 -17.76
CA VAL A 314 -7.23 7.13 -17.87
C VAL A 314 -6.44 8.39 -17.21
N THR A 315 -5.43 8.27 -16.34
CA THR A 315 -4.40 9.14 -15.68
C THR A 315 -2.74 9.15 -15.80
N LYS A 316 -1.86 8.51 -16.60
CA LYS A 316 -0.51 8.84 -17.17
C LYS A 316 -0.47 9.01 -18.75
N ASP A 317 -1.38 9.78 -19.35
CA ASP A 317 -1.65 9.97 -20.81
C ASP A 317 -2.56 11.21 -21.00
N LEU A 318 -2.03 12.39 -20.64
CA LEU A 318 -2.73 13.53 -20.03
C LEU A 318 -4.08 13.97 -20.66
N ALA A 319 -4.31 13.61 -21.93
CA ALA A 319 -5.57 13.68 -22.64
C ALA A 319 -6.80 13.11 -21.91
N VAL A 320 -6.78 11.87 -21.40
CA VAL A 320 -8.00 11.24 -20.84
C VAL A 320 -8.36 11.86 -19.48
N LEU A 321 -7.36 12.34 -18.71
CA LEU A 321 -7.59 13.17 -17.51
C LEU A 321 -8.28 14.46 -17.90
N ASN A 322 -7.66 15.21 -18.80
CA ASN A 322 -8.13 16.54 -19.15
C ASN A 322 -9.54 16.47 -19.76
N ARG A 323 -9.83 15.43 -20.54
CA ARG A 323 -11.16 15.17 -21.09
C ARG A 323 -12.19 14.78 -20.03
N LEU A 324 -11.84 13.92 -19.06
CA LEU A 324 -12.78 13.53 -17.99
C LEU A 324 -13.01 14.65 -16.98
N THR A 325 -11.96 15.38 -16.62
CA THR A 325 -12.05 16.57 -15.77
C THR A 325 -12.79 17.70 -16.49
N GLY A 326 -12.64 17.84 -17.80
CA GLY A 326 -13.44 18.74 -18.63
C GLY A 326 -14.92 18.36 -18.61
N GLU A 327 -15.26 17.11 -18.96
CA GLU A 327 -16.66 16.64 -18.95
C GLU A 327 -17.31 16.86 -17.58
N ILE A 328 -16.64 16.53 -16.48
CA ILE A 328 -17.19 16.72 -15.13
C ILE A 328 -17.26 18.20 -14.74
N ARG A 329 -16.21 19.01 -14.94
CA ARG A 329 -16.21 20.43 -14.55
C ARG A 329 -17.14 21.30 -15.40
N CYS A 330 -17.46 20.90 -16.62
CA CYS A 330 -18.43 21.58 -17.48
C CYS A 330 -19.88 21.09 -17.29
N SER A 331 -20.11 20.06 -16.46
CA SER A 331 -21.45 19.48 -16.24
C SER A 331 -22.11 19.89 -14.91
N PHE A 332 -21.39 20.60 -14.03
CA PHE A 332 -21.84 20.99 -12.69
C PHE A 332 -21.15 22.28 -12.25
N ASP A 333 -21.91 23.27 -11.80
CA ASP A 333 -21.37 24.56 -11.32
C ASP A 333 -20.83 24.45 -9.89
N THR A 334 -21.49 23.65 -9.05
CA THR A 334 -21.10 23.40 -7.65
C THR A 334 -20.68 21.94 -7.41
N ALA A 335 -20.03 21.67 -6.27
CA ALA A 335 -19.66 20.30 -5.90
C ALA A 335 -20.84 19.52 -5.29
N GLU A 336 -21.83 20.26 -4.79
CA GLU A 336 -23.00 19.83 -4.02
C GLU A 336 -24.13 19.32 -4.94
N GLU A 337 -24.16 19.76 -6.20
CA GLU A 337 -25.04 19.27 -7.28
C GLU A 337 -24.72 17.84 -7.77
N ILE A 338 -23.57 17.28 -7.39
CA ILE A 338 -23.02 16.09 -8.04
C ILE A 338 -23.66 14.83 -7.47
N ASP A 339 -24.72 14.38 -8.15
CA ASP A 339 -25.48 13.18 -7.82
C ASP A 339 -25.25 12.04 -8.84
N SER A 340 -25.44 10.80 -8.39
CA SER A 340 -25.13 9.61 -9.19
C SER A 340 -26.00 9.46 -10.45
N LYS A 341 -27.21 10.04 -10.50
CA LYS A 341 -28.06 10.02 -11.70
C LYS A 341 -27.53 10.99 -12.77
N ARG A 342 -27.16 12.24 -12.43
CA ARG A 342 -26.48 13.14 -13.38
C ARG A 342 -25.17 12.51 -13.87
N LEU A 343 -24.36 11.95 -12.97
CA LEU A 343 -23.13 11.24 -13.31
C LEU A 343 -23.34 10.00 -14.20
N ALA A 344 -24.51 9.35 -14.14
CA ALA A 344 -24.84 8.23 -15.03
C ALA A 344 -25.15 8.64 -16.48
N THR A 345 -25.40 9.93 -16.73
CA THR A 345 -25.62 10.47 -18.10
C THR A 345 -24.34 10.92 -18.81
N LEU A 346 -23.22 11.04 -18.09
CA LEU A 346 -21.95 11.50 -18.65
C LEU A 346 -21.27 10.40 -19.48
N PRO A 347 -21.19 10.53 -20.82
CA PRO A 347 -20.79 9.42 -21.69
C PRO A 347 -19.33 9.02 -21.49
N PHE A 348 -18.41 9.99 -21.37
CA PHE A 348 -16.99 9.67 -21.20
C PHE A 348 -16.73 9.06 -19.83
N LEU A 349 -17.27 9.60 -18.73
CA LEU A 349 -17.19 9.00 -17.39
C LEU A 349 -17.68 7.55 -17.36
N ASN A 350 -18.81 7.22 -17.99
CA ASN A 350 -19.34 5.86 -17.94
C ASN A 350 -18.56 4.90 -18.85
N ALA A 351 -18.11 5.35 -20.02
CA ALA A 351 -17.20 4.61 -20.89
C ALA A 351 -15.84 4.33 -20.21
N VAL A 352 -15.36 5.33 -19.48
CA VAL A 352 -14.16 5.27 -18.64
C VAL A 352 -14.32 4.24 -17.52
N LEU A 353 -15.41 4.27 -16.76
CA LEU A 353 -15.71 3.31 -15.68
C LEU A 353 -15.79 1.86 -16.21
N GLN A 354 -16.39 1.66 -17.39
CA GLN A 354 -16.52 0.34 -18.02
C GLN A 354 -15.16 -0.23 -18.45
N GLU A 355 -14.32 0.57 -19.12
CA GLU A 355 -12.98 0.13 -19.53
C GLU A 355 -12.10 -0.24 -18.33
N SER A 356 -12.31 0.40 -17.18
CA SER A 356 -11.59 0.12 -15.95
C SER A 356 -12.06 -1.14 -15.24
N LEU A 357 -13.36 -1.41 -15.22
CA LEU A 357 -13.90 -2.72 -14.83
C LEU A 357 -13.39 -3.85 -15.74
N ARG A 358 -13.17 -3.57 -17.04
CA ARG A 358 -12.61 -4.55 -17.99
C ARG A 358 -11.14 -4.82 -17.68
N LEU A 359 -10.34 -3.77 -17.49
CA LEU A 359 -8.90 -3.90 -17.23
C LEU A 359 -8.54 -4.18 -15.75
N TYR A 360 -9.51 -4.14 -14.84
CA TYR A 360 -9.36 -4.58 -13.45
C TYR A 360 -10.73 -4.99 -12.89
N PRO A 361 -11.17 -6.24 -13.12
CA PRO A 361 -12.30 -6.78 -12.41
C PRO A 361 -12.00 -6.94 -10.91
N PRO A 362 -12.88 -6.47 -10.00
CA PRO A 362 -12.77 -6.73 -8.57
C PRO A 362 -12.61 -8.22 -8.24
N VAL A 363 -13.35 -9.05 -8.98
CA VAL A 363 -13.33 -10.49 -8.90
C VAL A 363 -12.70 -11.03 -10.18
N ALA A 364 -11.38 -10.86 -10.31
CA ALA A 364 -10.58 -11.45 -11.38
C ALA A 364 -10.71 -12.98 -11.46
N ALA A 365 -10.92 -13.62 -10.30
CA ALA A 365 -10.90 -15.05 -10.10
C ALA A 365 -12.06 -15.82 -10.75
N ALA A 366 -11.77 -17.08 -11.05
CA ALA A 366 -12.77 -18.08 -11.42
C ALA A 366 -13.79 -18.32 -10.30
N THR A 367 -15.09 -18.35 -10.62
CA THR A 367 -16.15 -18.72 -9.66
C THR A 367 -16.71 -20.10 -9.99
N PRO A 368 -16.17 -21.21 -9.44
CA PRO A 368 -16.41 -22.53 -10.00
C PRO A 368 -17.80 -23.09 -9.74
N ARG A 369 -18.21 -23.93 -10.67
CA ARG A 369 -19.38 -24.80 -10.60
C ARG A 369 -18.96 -26.25 -10.83
N LEU A 370 -19.79 -27.19 -10.39
CA LEU A 370 -19.61 -28.61 -10.62
C LEU A 370 -20.61 -29.07 -11.68
N THR A 371 -20.13 -29.77 -12.71
CA THR A 371 -20.97 -30.45 -13.70
C THR A 371 -21.74 -31.61 -13.05
N PRO A 372 -22.99 -31.90 -13.47
CA PRO A 372 -23.75 -33.04 -12.93
C PRO A 372 -23.02 -34.37 -13.23
N PRO A 373 -23.30 -35.48 -12.53
CA PRO A 373 -22.66 -36.76 -12.79
C PRO A 373 -22.77 -37.28 -14.23
N SER A 374 -23.79 -36.85 -14.98
CA SER A 374 -23.98 -37.13 -16.42
C SER A 374 -23.05 -36.37 -17.36
N GLY A 375 -22.35 -35.34 -16.89
CA GLY A 375 -21.77 -34.30 -17.73
C GLY A 375 -22.82 -33.37 -18.34
N CYS A 376 -22.35 -32.33 -19.05
CA CYS A 376 -23.19 -31.38 -19.77
C CYS A 376 -22.44 -30.74 -20.95
N LEU A 377 -23.15 -30.05 -21.84
CA LEU A 377 -22.53 -29.19 -22.86
C LEU A 377 -22.20 -27.82 -22.26
N ILE A 378 -21.02 -27.28 -22.58
CA ILE A 378 -20.57 -25.91 -22.26
C ILE A 378 -19.80 -25.38 -23.47
N ALA A 379 -20.20 -24.22 -24.00
CA ALA A 379 -19.65 -23.62 -25.22
C ALA A 379 -19.60 -24.62 -26.41
N GLY A 380 -20.66 -25.42 -26.55
CA GLY A 380 -20.79 -26.47 -27.57
C GLY A 380 -19.95 -27.73 -27.36
N ARG A 381 -19.07 -27.79 -26.33
CA ARG A 381 -18.25 -28.96 -26.02
C ARG A 381 -18.86 -29.78 -24.88
N PHE A 382 -18.80 -31.11 -24.96
CA PHE A 382 -19.21 -31.97 -23.86
C PHE A 382 -18.15 -32.01 -22.76
N VAL A 383 -18.56 -31.73 -21.52
CA VAL A 383 -17.72 -31.81 -20.34
C VAL A 383 -18.18 -32.99 -19.47
N PRO A 384 -17.32 -33.99 -19.22
CA PRO A 384 -17.60 -35.12 -18.35
C PRO A 384 -18.07 -34.72 -16.94
N GLY A 385 -18.91 -35.55 -16.33
CA GLY A 385 -19.52 -35.26 -15.03
C GLY A 385 -18.54 -35.20 -13.86
N ASN A 386 -18.93 -34.46 -12.81
CA ASN A 386 -18.10 -34.13 -11.64
C ASN A 386 -16.82 -33.34 -11.96
N THR A 387 -16.70 -32.77 -13.16
CA THR A 387 -15.68 -31.78 -13.52
C THR A 387 -16.02 -30.42 -12.93
N THR A 388 -15.01 -29.74 -12.38
CA THR A 388 -15.11 -28.33 -11.95
C THR A 388 -14.95 -27.42 -13.17
N VAL A 389 -15.86 -26.46 -13.35
CA VAL A 389 -15.92 -25.56 -14.50
C VAL A 389 -16.12 -24.11 -14.06
N ALA A 390 -15.43 -23.17 -14.72
CA ALA A 390 -15.53 -21.75 -14.41
C ALA A 390 -15.12 -20.87 -15.60
N ILE A 391 -15.51 -19.59 -15.56
CA ILE A 391 -14.89 -18.56 -16.40
C ILE A 391 -13.87 -17.80 -15.58
N ASN A 392 -12.67 -17.61 -16.14
CA ASN A 392 -11.68 -16.70 -15.62
C ASN A 392 -12.00 -15.29 -16.15
N GLN A 393 -12.54 -14.42 -15.29
CA GLN A 393 -12.98 -13.08 -15.68
C GLN A 393 -11.82 -12.26 -16.23
N TYR A 394 -10.69 -12.24 -15.52
CA TYR A 394 -9.53 -11.49 -15.97
C TYR A 394 -9.11 -11.91 -17.39
N ALA A 395 -8.93 -13.21 -17.62
CA ALA A 395 -8.49 -13.70 -18.92
C ALA A 395 -9.52 -13.40 -20.02
N ALA A 396 -10.81 -13.59 -19.74
CA ALA A 396 -11.89 -13.28 -20.69
C ALA A 396 -11.89 -11.80 -21.14
N TYR A 397 -11.36 -10.90 -20.31
CA TYR A 397 -11.30 -9.45 -20.57
C TYR A 397 -9.95 -9.00 -21.18
N HIS A 398 -8.92 -9.84 -21.15
CA HIS A 398 -7.53 -9.51 -21.50
C HIS A 398 -6.92 -10.35 -22.65
N ILE A 399 -7.66 -11.26 -23.28
CA ILE A 399 -7.23 -11.99 -24.49
C ILE A 399 -7.65 -11.28 -25.78
N ALA A 400 -6.79 -11.34 -26.80
CA ALA A 400 -7.04 -10.75 -28.12
C ALA A 400 -8.22 -11.42 -28.86
N ALA A 401 -8.55 -12.68 -28.49
CA ALA A 401 -9.70 -13.40 -29.03
C ALA A 401 -11.07 -12.85 -28.58
N ASN A 402 -11.09 -11.94 -27.60
CA ASN A 402 -12.32 -11.30 -27.08
C ASN A 402 -12.29 -9.76 -27.19
N PHE A 403 -11.12 -9.11 -27.09
CA PHE A 403 -11.00 -7.66 -27.16
C PHE A 403 -9.81 -7.24 -28.02
N THR A 404 -10.03 -6.29 -28.93
CA THR A 404 -9.00 -5.64 -29.75
C THR A 404 -8.11 -4.78 -28.87
N ASP A 405 -6.78 -4.86 -29.02
CA ASP A 405 -5.82 -4.20 -28.12
C ASP A 405 -6.17 -4.44 -26.62
N PRO A 406 -6.23 -5.70 -26.17
CA PRO A 406 -6.91 -6.06 -24.93
C PRO A 406 -6.22 -5.51 -23.67
N LEU A 407 -4.95 -5.12 -23.77
CA LEU A 407 -4.21 -4.51 -22.68
C LEU A 407 -4.28 -2.97 -22.70
N SER A 408 -4.58 -2.35 -23.86
CA SER A 408 -4.73 -0.90 -23.93
C SER A 408 -5.90 -0.45 -23.09
N PHE A 409 -5.83 0.79 -22.64
CA PHE A 409 -6.99 1.46 -22.12
C PHE A 409 -7.49 2.48 -23.12
N SER A 410 -8.74 2.31 -23.51
CA SER A 410 -9.33 3.12 -24.56
C SER A 410 -10.82 3.27 -24.25
N PRO A 411 -11.27 4.30 -23.50
CA PRO A 411 -12.69 4.51 -23.21
C PRO A 411 -13.54 4.63 -24.47
N THR A 412 -12.92 5.09 -25.56
CA THR A 412 -13.52 5.17 -26.88
C THR A 412 -14.03 3.83 -27.42
N ARG A 413 -13.52 2.70 -26.91
CA ARG A 413 -14.10 1.34 -27.03
C ARG A 413 -15.59 1.34 -26.73
N TRP A 414 -16.01 2.00 -25.66
CA TRP A 414 -17.40 2.07 -25.20
C TRP A 414 -18.18 3.24 -25.81
N LEU A 415 -17.55 4.03 -26.70
CA LEU A 415 -18.15 5.18 -27.39
C LEU A 415 -18.31 4.96 -28.91
N GLY A 416 -18.21 3.71 -29.38
CA GLY A 416 -18.50 3.35 -30.77
C GLY A 416 -17.37 3.64 -31.77
N GLU A 417 -16.12 3.80 -31.32
CA GLU A 417 -14.98 3.88 -32.23
C GLU A 417 -14.83 2.58 -33.04
N LYS A 418 -14.78 2.69 -34.38
CA LYS A 418 -14.76 1.55 -35.31
C LYS A 418 -13.66 0.52 -35.06
N ARG A 419 -12.52 0.93 -34.46
CA ARG A 419 -11.42 0.04 -34.04
C ARG A 419 -11.87 -1.11 -33.14
N PHE A 420 -12.96 -0.92 -32.41
CA PHE A 420 -13.46 -1.85 -31.40
C PHE A 420 -14.82 -2.45 -31.76
N SER A 421 -15.18 -2.53 -33.05
CA SER A 421 -16.43 -3.15 -33.51
C SER A 421 -16.51 -4.64 -33.15
N ASP A 422 -15.36 -5.33 -33.22
CA ASP A 422 -15.28 -6.79 -33.20
C ASP A 422 -15.06 -7.34 -31.77
N ASP A 423 -14.99 -6.44 -30.78
CA ASP A 423 -14.91 -6.76 -29.35
C ASP A 423 -16.16 -7.54 -28.90
N LYS A 424 -15.96 -8.74 -28.35
CA LYS A 424 -17.00 -9.62 -27.80
C LYS A 424 -17.50 -9.12 -26.45
N ARG A 425 -18.11 -7.93 -26.43
CA ARG A 425 -18.59 -7.22 -25.22
C ARG A 425 -19.54 -8.07 -24.36
N ALA A 426 -20.20 -9.09 -24.91
CA ALA A 426 -21.01 -10.04 -24.15
C ALA A 426 -20.21 -10.85 -23.10
N THR A 427 -18.90 -11.02 -23.29
CA THR A 427 -18.03 -11.68 -22.30
C THR A 427 -17.80 -10.83 -21.05
N PHE A 428 -18.00 -9.51 -21.11
CA PHE A 428 -17.76 -8.59 -20.02
C PHE A 428 -18.91 -8.61 -19.01
N GLN A 429 -18.76 -9.43 -17.96
CA GLN A 429 -19.76 -9.63 -16.91
C GLN A 429 -19.16 -9.36 -15.52
N PRO A 430 -18.72 -8.12 -15.22
CA PRO A 430 -18.00 -7.79 -13.98
C PRO A 430 -18.81 -8.03 -12.69
N PHE A 431 -20.15 -8.09 -12.81
CA PHE A 431 -21.06 -8.40 -11.71
C PHE A 431 -21.57 -9.86 -11.75
N SER A 432 -20.99 -10.71 -12.59
CA SER A 432 -21.47 -12.06 -12.94
C SER A 432 -22.89 -12.08 -13.51
N LEU A 433 -23.43 -13.28 -13.76
CA LEU A 433 -24.68 -13.52 -14.46
C LEU A 433 -25.64 -14.44 -13.68
N GLY A 434 -26.94 -14.29 -13.96
CA GLY A 434 -27.98 -15.22 -13.53
C GLY A 434 -28.32 -15.15 -12.04
N ALA A 435 -28.83 -16.25 -11.49
CA ALA A 435 -29.41 -16.29 -10.13
C ALA A 435 -28.40 -16.15 -8.98
N ARG A 436 -27.10 -15.99 -9.28
CA ARG A 436 -26.01 -15.76 -8.33
C ARG A 436 -25.15 -14.53 -8.72
N ASP A 437 -25.72 -13.58 -9.48
CA ASP A 437 -25.07 -12.30 -9.83
C ASP A 437 -24.87 -11.39 -8.59
N CYS A 438 -24.12 -10.30 -8.72
CA CYS A 438 -23.81 -9.41 -7.60
C CYS A 438 -25.06 -8.68 -7.09
N LEU A 439 -25.44 -8.96 -5.83
CA LEU A 439 -26.53 -8.28 -5.14
C LEU A 439 -26.30 -6.76 -5.01
N GLY A 440 -25.05 -6.36 -4.74
CA GLY A 440 -24.64 -4.97 -4.55
C GLY A 440 -24.44 -4.17 -5.84
N ARG A 441 -24.72 -4.72 -7.04
CA ARG A 441 -24.41 -4.07 -8.34
C ARG A 441 -24.87 -2.61 -8.41
N ASN A 442 -26.07 -2.31 -7.94
CA ASN A 442 -26.64 -0.97 -8.04
C ASN A 442 -26.04 -0.01 -6.99
N LEU A 443 -25.63 -0.51 -5.82
CA LEU A 443 -24.86 0.25 -4.83
C LEU A 443 -23.46 0.57 -5.38
N ALA A 444 -22.76 -0.42 -5.92
CA ALA A 444 -21.46 -0.20 -6.56
C ALA A 444 -21.58 0.86 -7.66
N TRP A 445 -22.50 0.72 -8.61
CA TRP A 445 -22.75 1.76 -9.64
C TRP A 445 -23.13 3.14 -9.10
N ALA A 446 -23.70 3.23 -7.89
CA ALA A 446 -23.97 4.50 -7.23
C ALA A 446 -22.70 5.11 -6.64
N GLU A 447 -21.92 4.31 -5.90
CA GLU A 447 -20.68 4.70 -5.26
C GLU A 447 -19.58 5.06 -6.26
N ILE A 448 -19.32 4.23 -7.28
CA ILE A 448 -18.18 4.40 -8.21
C ILE A 448 -18.31 5.63 -9.12
N ARG A 449 -19.52 6.18 -9.25
CA ARG A 449 -19.77 7.45 -9.95
C ARG A 449 -19.51 8.66 -9.06
N LEU A 450 -19.80 8.58 -7.77
CA LEU A 450 -19.69 9.69 -6.79
C LEU A 450 -18.24 9.94 -6.34
N VAL A 451 -17.26 9.74 -7.23
CA VAL A 451 -15.82 9.63 -6.93
C VAL A 451 -14.99 10.55 -7.85
N LYS A 452 -14.10 11.41 -7.31
CA LYS A 452 -13.14 12.21 -8.13
C LYS A 452 -11.63 12.04 -7.69
N MET A 453 -10.64 12.89 -8.09
CA MET A 453 -9.44 12.50 -8.93
C MET A 453 -7.92 12.90 -8.58
N LEU A 454 -6.80 12.08 -8.44
CA LEU A 454 -5.39 12.65 -8.12
C LEU A 454 -3.90 11.91 -8.33
N SER A 455 -2.67 12.46 -8.73
CA SER A 455 -1.23 12.00 -9.25
C SER A 455 0.25 11.67 -8.52
N THR A 456 1.46 10.90 -8.78
CA THR A 456 2.37 10.01 -9.77
C THR A 456 3.19 8.61 -9.42
N SER A 457 4.60 8.48 -9.36
CA SER A 457 5.63 7.29 -9.39
C SER A 457 7.23 7.56 -9.08
N PRO A 458 8.06 6.88 -8.15
CA PRO A 458 9.77 7.85 -7.16
C PRO A 458 11.24 7.36 -7.81
N LEU A 459 12.43 6.56 -7.63
CA LEU A 459 13.46 5.44 -7.09
C LEU A 459 13.49 4.01 -7.79
N PRO A 460 14.43 2.99 -7.58
CA PRO A 460 15.19 2.35 -6.41
C PRO A 460 16.77 2.52 -6.41
N GLY A 461 17.75 1.77 -5.82
CA GLY A 461 18.03 0.45 -5.12
C GLY A 461 19.57 0.35 -4.71
N LEU A 462 20.41 -0.72 -4.56
CA LEU A 462 20.54 -2.14 -4.02
C LEU A 462 22.02 -2.67 -4.33
N SER A 463 22.74 -3.76 -3.87
CA SER A 463 22.72 -4.87 -2.84
C SER A 463 24.11 -5.67 -2.78
N ILE A 464 24.34 -6.72 -1.93
CA ILE A 464 25.53 -7.68 -1.89
C ILE A 464 25.12 -9.17 -1.70
N ASP A 465 25.85 -10.14 -2.29
CA ASP A 465 25.51 -11.58 -2.38
C ASP A 465 26.53 -12.60 -1.79
N SER A 466 26.05 -13.75 -1.30
CA SER A 466 26.67 -15.11 -1.43
C SER A 466 25.93 -16.23 -0.69
N LEU A 467 25.43 -15.99 0.54
CA LEU A 467 24.52 -16.94 1.23
C LEU A 467 23.19 -17.13 0.46
N LEU A 468 22.94 -16.23 -0.48
CA LEU A 468 21.86 -16.23 -1.45
C LEU A 468 21.92 -17.37 -2.47
N ILE A 469 23.00 -18.14 -2.63
CA ILE A 469 23.08 -19.15 -3.71
C ILE A 469 22.28 -20.44 -3.35
N ALA A 470 22.45 -20.97 -2.15
CA ALA A 470 21.72 -22.17 -1.71
C ALA A 470 20.22 -21.89 -1.49
N THR A 471 19.91 -20.79 -0.79
CA THR A 471 18.54 -20.25 -0.68
C THR A 471 17.99 -19.86 -2.06
N GLY A 472 18.88 -19.40 -2.94
CA GLY A 472 18.60 -18.93 -4.29
C GLY A 472 18.04 -19.97 -5.21
N LEU A 473 18.42 -21.25 -5.12
CA LEU A 473 17.84 -22.28 -5.99
C LEU A 473 16.36 -22.57 -5.67
N VAL A 474 15.95 -22.41 -4.40
CA VAL A 474 14.53 -22.50 -3.99
C VAL A 474 13.79 -21.20 -4.29
N LEU A 475 14.41 -20.05 -4.03
CA LEU A 475 13.86 -18.74 -4.38
C LEU A 475 13.74 -18.54 -5.89
N LEU A 476 14.64 -19.08 -6.72
CA LEU A 476 14.63 -18.97 -8.17
C LEU A 476 13.38 -19.63 -8.76
N ALA A 477 12.96 -20.79 -8.24
CA ALA A 477 11.71 -21.42 -8.65
C ALA A 477 10.47 -20.55 -8.34
N TYR A 478 10.44 -19.89 -7.18
CA TYR A 478 9.38 -18.97 -6.77
C TYR A 478 9.42 -17.63 -7.56
N MET A 479 10.62 -17.07 -7.74
CA MET A 479 10.84 -15.78 -8.41
C MET A 479 10.68 -15.89 -9.93
N VAL A 480 11.03 -17.01 -10.58
CA VAL A 480 10.74 -17.22 -12.01
C VAL A 480 9.22 -17.19 -12.24
N ALA A 481 8.44 -17.89 -11.42
CA ALA A 481 6.98 -17.85 -11.50
C ALA A 481 6.41 -16.43 -11.26
N LYS A 482 6.94 -15.71 -10.26
CA LYS A 482 6.48 -14.35 -9.91
C LYS A 482 6.92 -13.27 -10.91
N SER A 483 8.08 -13.45 -11.55
CA SER A 483 8.61 -12.51 -12.55
C SER A 483 7.82 -12.57 -13.85
N ILE A 484 7.39 -13.76 -14.28
CA ILE A 484 6.53 -13.93 -15.47
C ILE A 484 5.21 -13.15 -15.28
N TYR A 485 4.55 -13.32 -14.14
CA TYR A 485 3.34 -12.61 -13.75
C TYR A 485 3.52 -11.08 -13.76
N LEU A 486 4.58 -10.57 -13.14
CA LEU A 486 4.83 -9.13 -13.04
C LEU A 486 5.26 -8.51 -14.37
N ALA A 487 6.03 -9.23 -15.19
CA ALA A 487 6.59 -8.72 -16.44
C ALA A 487 5.58 -8.69 -17.60
N PHE A 488 4.66 -9.66 -17.69
CA PHE A 488 3.80 -9.83 -18.87
C PHE A 488 2.29 -9.66 -18.62
N LEU A 489 1.83 -9.72 -17.36
CA LEU A 489 0.42 -9.95 -17.07
C LEU A 489 -0.21 -8.96 -16.08
N HIS A 490 0.53 -8.51 -15.07
CA HIS A 490 -0.03 -7.61 -14.04
C HIS A 490 -0.69 -6.38 -14.68
N PRO A 491 -1.71 -5.76 -14.08
CA PRO A 491 -2.12 -4.40 -14.42
C PRO A 491 -0.94 -3.45 -14.72
N LEU A 492 0.19 -3.55 -13.99
CA LEU A 492 1.44 -2.82 -14.26
C LEU A 492 2.19 -3.23 -15.54
N SER A 493 2.09 -4.47 -16.04
CA SER A 493 2.93 -5.00 -17.14
C SER A 493 2.78 -4.27 -18.47
N LYS A 494 1.64 -3.63 -18.70
CA LYS A 494 1.43 -2.72 -19.84
C LYS A 494 2.21 -1.39 -19.72
N PHE A 495 2.83 -1.14 -18.57
CA PHE A 495 3.92 -0.18 -18.38
C PHE A 495 5.21 -0.99 -18.41
N PRO A 496 6.13 -0.70 -19.34
CA PRO A 496 7.28 -1.55 -19.56
C PRO A 496 8.19 -1.61 -18.32
N GLY A 497 8.66 -2.81 -17.98
CA GLY A 497 9.81 -2.99 -17.09
C GLY A 497 11.01 -2.21 -17.61
N PRO A 498 11.84 -1.69 -16.70
CA PRO A 498 12.27 -0.28 -16.68
C PRO A 498 12.70 0.25 -18.06
N PRO A 499 11.93 1.20 -18.59
CA PRO A 499 12.30 2.60 -18.42
C PRO A 499 11.45 3.30 -17.35
N ALA A 500 12.09 4.11 -16.51
CA ALA A 500 11.40 4.84 -15.45
C ALA A 500 10.56 5.99 -16.03
N ALA A 501 9.23 5.87 -15.95
CA ALA A 501 8.30 6.96 -16.22
C ALA A 501 8.08 7.82 -14.96
N ALA A 502 9.12 8.50 -14.50
CA ALA A 502 8.97 9.68 -13.64
C ALA A 502 8.12 10.74 -14.38
N VAL A 503 7.11 11.33 -13.73
CA VAL A 503 6.31 12.44 -14.28
C VAL A 503 5.97 13.46 -13.19
N SER A 504 5.97 14.75 -13.54
CA SER A 504 6.11 15.90 -12.61
C SER A 504 4.86 16.75 -12.40
N ASN A 505 4.11 17.06 -13.47
CA ASN A 505 2.73 17.57 -13.43
C ASN A 505 1.86 16.63 -12.59
N ALA A 506 2.14 15.36 -12.84
CA ALA A 506 1.66 14.30 -12.03
C ALA A 506 2.17 14.33 -10.57
N TYR A 507 3.16 15.07 -10.09
CA TYR A 507 3.62 14.86 -8.70
C TYR A 507 2.51 15.12 -7.68
N MET A 508 1.63 16.08 -7.98
CA MET A 508 0.83 16.75 -6.97
C MET A 508 -0.21 15.86 -6.32
N ASP A 509 -1.13 15.30 -7.11
CA ASP A 509 -2.46 15.06 -6.60
C ASP A 509 -2.71 13.71 -5.88
N ILE A 510 -1.99 12.59 -6.11
CA ILE A 510 -2.02 11.34 -5.28
C ILE A 510 -1.84 11.85 -3.87
N TYR A 511 -1.00 12.88 -3.76
CA TYR A 511 -0.61 13.48 -2.55
C TYR A 511 -1.52 14.67 -2.12
N ALA A 512 -2.10 15.43 -3.05
CA ALA A 512 -2.62 16.78 -2.82
C ALA A 512 -3.76 16.98 -1.81
N ARG A 513 -3.91 18.26 -1.39
CA ARG A 513 -5.25 18.81 -1.09
C ARG A 513 -6.07 18.67 -2.37
N PRO A 514 -7.39 18.44 -2.27
CA PRO A 514 -8.18 18.08 -3.43
C PRO A 514 -8.66 19.34 -4.15
N SER A 515 -9.48 19.14 -5.18
CA SER A 515 -10.60 20.05 -5.44
C SER A 515 -11.90 19.43 -4.88
N SER A 516 -12.94 20.21 -4.62
CA SER A 516 -14.16 19.67 -4.01
C SER A 516 -14.78 18.49 -4.81
N GLY A 517 -15.15 17.42 -4.09
CA GLY A 517 -15.47 16.08 -4.61
C GLY A 517 -14.29 15.17 -5.09
N LYS A 518 -13.04 15.63 -5.24
CA LYS A 518 -11.89 14.74 -5.55
C LYS A 518 -11.49 13.80 -4.40
N LYS A 519 -11.96 12.55 -4.41
CA LYS A 519 -11.59 11.51 -3.43
C LYS A 519 -10.09 11.25 -3.40
N VAL A 520 -9.63 10.67 -2.29
CA VAL A 520 -8.39 11.05 -1.62
C VAL A 520 -7.40 9.92 -1.44
N PHE A 521 -6.14 10.26 -1.09
CA PHE A 521 -5.14 9.34 -0.55
C PHE A 521 -4.66 9.48 0.95
N LEU A 522 -4.13 8.40 1.54
CA LEU A 522 -3.83 7.98 2.93
C LEU A 522 -2.76 6.79 3.06
N LYS A 523 -1.49 6.81 3.57
CA LYS A 523 -0.49 5.62 3.77
C LYS A 523 -0.90 4.09 4.07
N LEU A 524 -0.56 3.11 3.21
CA LEU A 524 -0.67 1.61 3.19
C LEU A 524 -1.04 0.70 4.40
N GLY A 525 -1.56 -0.50 4.09
CA GLY A 525 -2.04 -1.61 4.96
C GLY A 525 -1.25 -1.90 6.23
N GLU A 526 -0.06 -2.50 6.07
CA GLU A 526 0.63 -3.20 7.17
C GLU A 526 1.19 -2.29 8.26
N TYR A 527 0.94 -0.98 8.17
CA TYR A 527 1.20 0.01 9.20
C TYR A 527 0.17 -0.04 10.37
N GLU A 528 -0.76 -1.00 10.42
CA GLU A 528 -1.64 -1.18 11.59
C GLU A 528 -0.84 -1.64 12.84
N ARG A 529 -0.45 -0.66 13.68
CA ARG A 529 0.15 -0.78 15.02
C ARG A 529 -0.67 0.07 16.01
N PRO A 530 -0.52 -0.07 17.35
CA PRO A 530 -0.96 0.98 18.28
C PRO A 530 -0.41 2.33 17.81
N GLY A 531 -1.30 3.31 17.60
CA GLY A 531 -1.13 4.28 16.52
C GLY A 531 -0.17 5.44 16.79
N ASP A 532 0.84 5.57 15.92
CA ASP A 532 1.71 6.74 15.83
C ASP A 532 1.57 7.50 14.50
N ILE A 533 1.91 8.79 14.51
CA ILE A 533 1.73 9.70 13.37
C ILE A 533 2.38 9.24 12.05
N SER A 534 3.37 8.34 12.06
CA SER A 534 3.98 7.78 10.84
C SER A 534 3.33 6.48 10.35
N THR A 535 2.78 5.63 11.22
CA THR A 535 2.11 4.38 10.82
C THR A 535 0.60 4.58 10.54
N THR A 536 -0.01 5.54 11.18
CA THR A 536 -1.47 5.74 11.19
C THR A 536 -2.19 5.90 9.81
N ARG A 537 -3.26 5.11 9.53
CA ARG A 537 -4.36 5.30 8.52
C ARG A 537 -5.23 6.58 8.49
N ASP A 538 -6.46 6.62 9.00
CA ASP A 538 -7.38 7.74 8.66
C ASP A 538 -6.92 9.16 9.08
N PRO A 539 -7.49 10.28 8.58
CA PRO A 539 -7.17 11.62 9.07
C PRO A 539 -8.14 12.29 10.03
N GLY A 540 -9.04 11.58 10.70
CA GLY A 540 -9.87 12.18 11.75
C GLY A 540 -8.97 12.42 12.94
N LEU A 541 -8.52 11.33 13.54
CA LEU A 541 -7.47 11.36 14.54
C LEU A 541 -6.10 11.76 13.94
N HIS A 542 -5.81 11.73 12.62
CA HIS A 542 -4.61 12.47 12.13
C HIS A 542 -4.78 13.98 12.18
N ALA A 543 -5.97 14.48 11.86
CA ALA A 543 -6.29 15.89 12.08
C ALA A 543 -6.42 16.22 13.58
N ILE A 544 -6.19 15.24 14.46
CA ILE A 544 -5.91 15.40 15.90
C ILE A 544 -4.39 15.28 16.15
N GLN A 545 -3.73 14.12 15.94
CA GLN A 545 -2.28 13.91 16.16
C GLN A 545 -1.41 14.95 15.43
N LYS A 546 -1.63 15.20 14.13
CA LYS A 546 -0.92 16.29 13.42
C LYS A 546 -1.32 17.67 13.93
N ARG A 547 -2.56 17.91 14.37
CA ARG A 547 -2.97 19.23 14.88
C ARG A 547 -2.34 19.54 16.25
N ALA A 548 -2.20 18.55 17.11
CA ALA A 548 -1.44 18.63 18.34
C ALA A 548 0.03 18.95 18.03
N LEU A 549 0.70 18.10 17.24
CA LEU A 549 2.12 18.26 16.92
C LEU A 549 2.46 19.50 16.07
N SER A 550 1.59 19.94 15.15
CA SER A 550 1.90 21.05 14.22
C SER A 550 2.08 22.40 14.92
N LYS A 551 1.66 22.54 16.19
CA LYS A 551 2.01 23.70 17.01
C LYS A 551 3.53 23.83 17.15
N GLY A 552 4.18 22.76 17.57
CA GLY A 552 5.63 22.69 17.82
C GLY A 552 6.47 22.69 16.54
N PHE A 553 5.91 22.29 15.39
CA PHE A 553 6.59 22.32 14.09
C PHE A 553 6.28 23.59 13.24
N SER A 554 5.57 24.57 13.81
CA SER A 554 5.24 25.83 13.14
C SER A 554 6.48 26.73 12.95
N ILE A 555 6.49 27.61 11.94
CA ILE A 555 7.65 28.50 11.68
C ILE A 555 7.97 29.40 12.89
N GLY A 556 6.95 29.80 13.66
CA GLY A 556 7.14 30.49 14.95
C GLY A 556 7.90 29.61 15.94
N ALA A 557 7.37 28.42 16.24
CA ALA A 557 8.01 27.47 17.14
C ALA A 557 9.44 27.09 16.71
N MET A 558 9.74 27.02 15.41
CA MET A 558 11.11 26.77 14.93
C MET A 558 12.07 27.94 15.22
N ARG A 559 11.60 29.20 15.16
CA ARG A 559 12.39 30.36 15.58
C ARG A 559 12.57 30.39 17.10
N ASP A 560 11.52 30.06 17.86
CA ASP A 560 11.58 29.98 19.33
C ASP A 560 12.54 28.86 19.79
N GLN A 561 12.56 27.74 19.05
CA GLN A 561 13.42 26.58 19.27
C GLN A 561 14.82 26.70 18.63
N GLU A 562 15.12 27.74 17.84
CA GLU A 562 16.43 27.88 17.17
C GLU A 562 17.60 27.85 18.16
N LYS A 563 17.42 28.40 19.37
CA LYS A 563 18.42 28.37 20.45
C LYS A 563 18.87 26.95 20.82
N VAL A 564 17.96 25.97 20.72
CA VAL A 564 18.25 24.56 20.98
C VAL A 564 19.15 23.99 19.89
N LEU A 565 18.87 24.31 18.62
CA LEU A 565 19.71 23.91 17.49
C LEU A 565 21.10 24.54 17.58
N GLN A 566 21.20 25.83 17.92
CA GLN A 566 22.48 26.53 18.08
C GLN A 566 23.29 25.93 19.25
N GLN A 567 22.66 25.54 20.37
CA GLN A 567 23.33 24.85 21.48
C GLN A 567 23.93 23.49 21.06
N TYR A 568 23.18 22.67 20.34
CA TYR A 568 23.69 21.37 19.85
C TYR A 568 24.69 21.55 18.70
N LEU A 569 24.59 22.63 17.93
CA LEU A 569 25.58 23.02 16.92
C LEU A 569 26.92 23.34 17.58
N ASP A 570 26.97 24.20 18.60
CA ASP A 570 28.21 24.53 19.30
C ASP A 570 28.85 23.28 19.91
N SER A 571 28.03 22.40 20.48
CA SER A 571 28.46 21.09 20.98
C SER A 571 29.09 20.24 19.87
N LEU A 572 28.43 20.13 18.71
CA LEU A 572 28.93 19.40 17.54
C LEU A 572 30.22 20.03 16.98
N LEU A 573 30.28 21.35 16.78
CA LEU A 573 31.47 22.04 16.25
C LEU A 573 32.68 21.84 17.17
N ASN A 574 32.47 21.86 18.49
CA ASN A 574 33.52 21.56 19.46
C ASN A 574 33.89 20.07 19.46
N GLN A 575 32.94 19.17 19.25
CA GLN A 575 33.20 17.74 19.12
C GLN A 575 34.00 17.42 17.83
N ILE A 576 33.70 18.10 16.73
CA ILE A 576 34.46 18.04 15.47
C ILE A 576 35.91 18.52 15.69
N ARG A 577 36.11 19.66 16.36
CA ARG A 577 37.45 20.17 16.74
C ARG A 577 38.23 19.17 17.59
N ARG A 578 37.57 18.58 18.60
CA ARG A 578 38.14 17.60 19.55
C ARG A 578 38.56 16.31 18.85
N LEU A 579 37.63 15.63 18.16
CA LEU A 579 37.87 14.34 17.52
C LEU A 579 38.78 14.46 16.28
N GLY A 580 38.59 15.50 15.46
CA GLY A 580 39.43 15.76 14.30
C GLY A 580 40.82 16.29 14.67
N SER A 581 41.08 16.60 15.94
CA SER A 581 42.34 17.17 16.44
C SER A 581 42.80 18.34 15.56
N HIS A 582 41.91 19.31 15.36
CA HIS A 582 42.08 20.47 14.46
C HIS A 582 42.45 20.12 13.00
N GLY A 583 41.98 18.98 12.50
CA GLY A 583 42.13 18.55 11.09
C GLY A 583 43.31 17.62 10.82
N GLN A 584 44.04 17.20 11.85
CA GLN A 584 45.03 16.12 11.74
C GLN A 584 44.34 14.78 11.49
N ASN A 585 43.30 14.50 12.28
CA ASN A 585 42.52 13.27 12.24
C ASN A 585 41.26 13.46 11.39
N ALA A 586 40.84 12.37 10.74
CA ALA A 586 39.56 12.31 10.04
C ALA A 586 38.47 11.81 10.99
N ILE A 587 37.27 12.37 10.88
CA ILE A 587 36.08 11.94 11.62
C ILE A 587 35.03 11.40 10.65
N ASP A 588 34.22 10.45 11.09
CA ASP A 588 33.06 10.01 10.33
C ASP A 588 31.94 11.06 10.49
N ILE A 589 31.75 11.90 9.47
CA ILE A 589 30.79 13.00 9.58
C ILE A 589 29.34 12.47 9.63
N GLY A 590 29.03 11.33 9.00
CA GLY A 590 27.70 10.72 9.08
C GLY A 590 27.37 10.25 10.50
N GLU A 591 28.39 9.77 11.23
CA GLU A 591 28.26 9.39 12.64
C GLU A 591 27.98 10.63 13.51
N ALA A 592 28.74 11.71 13.32
CA ALA A 592 28.57 12.95 14.09
C ALA A 592 27.26 13.70 13.79
N LEU A 593 26.76 13.62 12.55
CA LEU A 593 25.47 14.18 12.14
C LEU A 593 24.29 13.43 12.78
N ASN A 594 24.39 12.12 12.92
CA ASN A 594 23.40 11.31 13.62
C ASN A 594 23.37 11.63 15.13
N TRP A 595 24.50 11.93 15.77
CA TRP A 595 24.51 12.42 17.16
C TRP A 595 23.74 13.74 17.32
N PHE A 596 24.04 14.73 16.45
CA PHE A 596 23.47 16.07 16.49
C PHE A 596 21.95 16.07 16.32
N THR A 597 21.46 15.38 15.30
CA THR A 597 20.02 15.26 15.02
C THR A 597 19.29 14.42 16.07
N LEU A 598 19.92 13.38 16.64
CA LEU A 598 19.33 12.60 17.72
C LEU A 598 19.19 13.38 19.02
N ASP A 599 20.17 14.21 19.40
CA ASP A 599 20.06 15.04 20.60
C ASP A 599 19.03 16.17 20.42
N ILE A 600 18.99 16.83 19.26
CA ILE A 600 17.95 17.81 18.93
C ILE A 600 16.56 17.19 19.00
N ILE A 601 16.32 16.04 18.33
CA ILE A 601 14.99 15.42 18.37
C ILE A 601 14.64 14.88 19.76
N GLY A 602 15.64 14.47 20.56
CA GLY A 602 15.47 14.13 21.97
C GLY A 602 14.95 15.30 22.80
N ASP A 603 15.62 16.44 22.74
CA ASP A 603 15.29 17.61 23.56
C ASP A 603 14.05 18.37 23.04
N LEU A 604 13.82 18.44 21.72
CA LEU A 604 12.60 19.02 21.14
C LEU A 604 11.35 18.13 21.29
N ALA A 605 11.50 16.82 21.44
CA ALA A 605 10.37 15.92 21.68
C ALA A 605 10.10 15.65 23.16
N PHE A 606 11.13 15.39 23.98
CA PHE A 606 10.98 14.91 25.36
C PHE A 606 11.54 15.87 26.42
N GLY A 607 12.13 17.00 26.01
CA GLY A 607 12.79 17.92 26.93
C GLY A 607 14.03 17.35 27.61
N GLU A 608 14.59 16.25 27.08
CA GLU A 608 15.86 15.65 27.48
C GLU A 608 16.57 15.02 26.25
N PRO A 609 17.84 15.36 25.95
CA PRO A 609 18.60 14.79 24.82
C PRO A 609 18.96 13.30 25.04
N PHE A 610 19.72 12.71 24.13
CA PHE A 610 20.30 11.37 24.29
C PHE A 610 21.78 11.40 24.73
N ASP A 611 22.35 12.60 24.93
CA ASP A 611 23.78 12.86 25.21
C ASP A 611 24.73 12.29 24.15
N SER A 612 24.23 12.13 22.92
CA SER A 612 24.92 11.54 21.79
C SER A 612 26.14 12.36 21.37
N VAL A 613 26.01 13.69 21.30
CA VAL A 613 27.09 14.60 20.85
C VAL A 613 28.17 14.73 21.91
N SER A 614 27.78 14.85 23.19
CA SER A 614 28.70 15.02 24.32
C SER A 614 29.51 13.75 24.58
N GLN A 615 28.87 12.57 24.50
CA GLN A 615 29.50 11.27 24.70
C GLN A 615 30.16 10.70 23.43
N ALA A 616 29.87 11.22 22.23
CA ALA A 616 30.16 10.57 20.94
C ALA A 616 29.61 9.14 20.87
N SER A 617 28.34 8.98 21.29
CA SER A 617 27.75 7.67 21.56
C SER A 617 26.81 7.22 20.46
N ASN A 618 27.09 6.04 19.92
CA ASN A 618 26.38 5.46 18.78
C ASN A 618 25.33 4.40 19.17
N VAL A 619 25.11 4.18 20.48
CA VAL A 619 24.30 3.07 21.00
C VAL A 619 22.85 3.14 20.50
N ALA A 620 22.18 4.28 20.69
CA ALA A 620 20.80 4.47 20.26
C ALA A 620 20.62 4.42 18.72
N ILE A 621 21.59 4.96 17.97
CA ILE A 621 21.60 4.94 16.49
C ILE A 621 21.72 3.49 15.97
N SER A 622 22.62 2.69 16.56
CA SER A 622 22.75 1.27 16.21
C SER A 622 21.47 0.46 16.50
N LEU A 623 20.71 0.84 17.52
CA LEU A 623 19.41 0.24 17.84
C LEU A 623 18.33 0.65 16.83
N ILE A 624 18.34 1.89 16.33
CA ILE A 624 17.45 2.36 15.23
C ILE A 624 17.74 1.57 13.94
N THR A 625 19.01 1.50 13.52
CA THR A 625 19.41 0.82 12.27
C THR A 625 19.03 -0.66 12.29
N ASP A 626 19.33 -1.38 13.38
CA ASP A 626 18.98 -2.81 13.49
C ASP A 626 17.48 -3.04 13.73
N ALA A 627 16.76 -2.09 14.35
CA ALA A 627 15.29 -2.16 14.45
C ALA A 627 14.60 -2.00 13.10
N LEU A 628 15.14 -1.19 12.19
CA LEU A 628 14.67 -1.07 10.79
C LEU A 628 14.95 -2.35 10.00
N ARG A 629 16.14 -2.94 10.15
CA ARG A 629 16.48 -4.26 9.58
C ARG A 629 15.54 -5.37 10.10
N TYR A 630 15.24 -5.38 11.40
CA TYR A 630 14.24 -6.30 11.95
C TYR A 630 12.81 -6.00 11.48
N THR A 631 12.46 -4.74 11.22
CA THR A 631 11.12 -4.39 10.69
C THR A 631 10.91 -4.97 9.28
N ASN A 632 11.98 -5.08 8.47
CA ASN A 632 11.94 -5.82 7.20
C ASN A 632 11.76 -7.34 7.40
N VAL A 633 12.29 -7.91 8.48
CA VAL A 633 12.02 -9.31 8.88
C VAL A 633 10.57 -9.49 9.35
N GLU A 634 10.02 -8.55 10.13
CA GLU A 634 8.60 -8.55 10.50
C GLU A 634 7.68 -8.42 9.28
N TYR A 635 8.06 -7.59 8.30
CA TYR A 635 7.36 -7.46 7.03
C TYR A 635 7.38 -8.80 6.26
N LEU A 636 8.53 -9.45 6.10
CA LEU A 636 8.62 -10.78 5.49
C LEU A 636 7.82 -11.85 6.27
N GLN A 637 7.77 -11.78 7.60
CA GLN A 637 6.92 -12.63 8.43
C GLN A 637 5.42 -12.39 8.18
N ARG A 638 4.98 -11.14 8.01
CA ARG A 638 3.58 -10.75 7.68
C ARG A 638 3.19 -11.11 6.24
N GLN A 639 4.12 -11.00 5.29
CA GLN A 639 3.89 -11.33 3.87
C GLN A 639 3.84 -12.84 3.61
N MET A 640 4.51 -13.67 4.43
CA MET A 640 4.56 -15.14 4.25
C MET A 640 4.20 -15.92 5.54
N PRO A 641 3.04 -15.67 6.18
CA PRO A 641 2.80 -15.95 7.61
C PRO A 641 2.70 -17.43 8.01
N TYR A 642 2.78 -18.39 7.09
CA TYR A 642 2.83 -19.82 7.41
C TYR A 642 4.23 -20.43 7.26
N ILE A 643 5.08 -19.85 6.40
CA ILE A 643 6.44 -20.32 6.14
C ILE A 643 7.44 -19.45 6.91
N ALA A 644 7.28 -18.13 6.87
CA ALA A 644 8.22 -17.19 7.43
C ALA A 644 8.30 -17.17 8.97
N PRO A 645 7.31 -17.54 9.80
CA PRO A 645 7.56 -17.67 11.24
C PRO A 645 8.51 -18.82 11.59
N LEU A 646 8.45 -19.93 10.84
CA LEU A 646 9.39 -21.05 10.99
C LEU A 646 10.73 -20.71 10.33
N ALA A 647 10.72 -20.26 9.08
CA ALA A 647 11.93 -19.89 8.35
C ALA A 647 12.67 -18.71 9.00
N ALA A 648 11.99 -17.68 9.51
CA ALA A 648 12.66 -16.58 10.22
C ALA A 648 13.26 -17.01 11.56
N ARG A 649 12.66 -18.00 12.24
CA ARG A 649 13.22 -18.63 13.45
C ARG A 649 14.44 -19.53 13.14
N LEU A 650 14.66 -19.87 11.86
CA LEU A 650 15.78 -20.66 11.36
C LEU A 650 16.86 -19.82 10.63
N LEU A 651 16.49 -18.67 10.05
CA LEU A 651 17.31 -17.90 9.11
C LEU A 651 17.74 -16.50 9.62
N PHE A 652 16.97 -15.86 10.51
CA PHE A 652 17.33 -14.53 11.03
C PHE A 652 17.80 -14.62 12.49
N PRO A 653 18.89 -13.93 12.86
CA PRO A 653 19.45 -14.03 14.20
C PRO A 653 18.52 -13.38 15.24
N THR A 654 18.37 -14.05 16.39
CA THR A 654 17.53 -13.61 17.51
C THR A 654 17.95 -12.26 18.10
N SER A 655 19.22 -11.85 17.90
CA SER A 655 19.75 -10.55 18.29
C SER A 655 19.05 -9.37 17.63
N LEU A 656 18.64 -9.47 16.37
CA LEU A 656 17.88 -8.39 15.70
C LEU A 656 16.52 -8.16 16.38
N LYS A 657 15.86 -9.23 16.83
CA LYS A 657 14.62 -9.12 17.62
C LYS A 657 14.88 -8.51 19.00
N GLN A 658 16.00 -8.88 19.64
CA GLN A 658 16.38 -8.32 20.94
C GLN A 658 16.62 -6.81 20.84
N LYS A 659 17.39 -6.34 19.85
CA LYS A 659 17.62 -4.91 19.59
C LYS A 659 16.34 -4.14 19.26
N HIS A 660 15.44 -4.71 18.45
CA HIS A 660 14.14 -4.08 18.16
C HIS A 660 13.30 -3.89 19.44
N ASN A 661 13.28 -4.90 20.32
CA ASN A 661 12.60 -4.80 21.62
C ASN A 661 13.28 -3.80 22.57
N GLU A 662 14.60 -3.69 22.53
CA GLU A 662 15.38 -2.74 23.32
C GLU A 662 15.12 -1.29 22.89
N TYR A 663 15.06 -1.03 21.58
CA TYR A 663 14.69 0.27 21.03
C TYR A 663 13.26 0.69 21.43
N GLN A 664 12.29 -0.23 21.40
CA GLN A 664 10.94 0.02 21.88
C GLN A 664 10.90 0.40 23.37
N ARG A 665 11.72 -0.25 24.23
CA ARG A 665 11.83 0.10 25.66
C ARG A 665 12.43 1.49 25.87
N LEU A 666 13.46 1.86 25.11
CA LEU A 666 14.10 3.17 25.20
C LEU A 666 13.10 4.30 24.87
N ALA A 667 12.35 4.14 23.76
CA ALA A 667 11.31 5.08 23.36
C ALA A 667 10.18 5.21 24.41
N ALA A 668 9.70 4.07 24.93
CA ALA A 668 8.68 4.05 25.98
C ALA A 668 9.16 4.72 27.29
N ALA A 669 10.42 4.52 27.68
CA ALA A 669 10.99 5.12 28.88
C ALA A 669 11.09 6.66 28.78
N LYS A 670 11.50 7.20 27.62
CA LYS A 670 11.50 8.66 27.36
C LYS A 670 10.07 9.22 27.35
N ALA A 671 9.14 8.56 26.66
CA ALA A 671 7.72 8.97 26.64
C ALA A 671 7.13 9.05 28.06
N LYS A 672 7.34 8.00 28.87
CA LYS A 672 6.79 7.90 30.22
C LYS A 672 7.35 8.98 31.15
N ARG A 673 8.67 9.22 31.15
CA ARG A 673 9.27 10.33 31.93
C ARG A 673 8.71 11.69 31.53
N ARG A 674 8.51 11.94 30.23
CA ARG A 674 7.96 13.22 29.75
C ARG A 674 6.50 13.44 30.18
N ILE A 675 5.72 12.37 30.31
CA ILE A 675 4.36 12.39 30.87
C ILE A 675 4.42 12.62 32.39
N GLU A 676 5.23 11.85 33.11
CA GLU A 676 5.38 11.91 34.58
C GLU A 676 5.88 13.27 35.08
N LYS A 677 6.72 13.97 34.29
CA LYS A 677 7.23 15.30 34.65
C LYS A 677 6.12 16.37 34.73
N ALA A 678 5.03 16.21 33.99
CA ALA A 678 3.85 17.11 33.93
C ALA A 678 4.10 18.62 33.66
N ASP A 679 5.34 19.05 33.48
CA ASP A 679 5.75 20.36 32.98
C ASP A 679 5.13 20.62 31.60
N LEU A 680 4.28 21.64 31.49
CA LEU A 680 3.63 22.06 30.24
C LEU A 680 3.97 23.51 29.86
N ASP A 681 4.80 24.18 30.66
CA ASP A 681 5.33 25.52 30.36
C ASP A 681 6.38 25.42 29.25
N ARG A 682 7.19 24.34 29.24
CA ARG A 682 8.05 24.00 28.09
C ARG A 682 7.20 23.63 26.88
N GLN A 683 7.30 24.40 25.80
CA GLN A 683 6.64 24.14 24.51
C GLN A 683 7.48 23.18 23.65
N ASP A 684 7.50 21.90 24.04
CA ASP A 684 8.07 20.78 23.28
C ASP A 684 6.98 19.94 22.60
N PHE A 685 7.37 19.03 21.70
CA PHE A 685 6.42 18.30 20.87
C PHE A 685 5.47 17.39 21.68
N PHE A 686 5.92 16.87 22.84
CA PHE A 686 5.06 16.07 23.71
C PHE A 686 4.19 16.92 24.64
N SER A 687 4.61 18.13 25.04
CA SER A 687 3.74 19.02 25.84
C SER A 687 2.45 19.35 25.08
N HIS A 688 2.52 19.50 23.76
CA HIS A 688 1.35 19.68 22.89
C HIS A 688 0.51 18.41 22.70
N LEU A 689 1.10 17.21 22.82
CA LEU A 689 0.39 15.92 22.75
C LEU A 689 -0.32 15.60 24.08
N ILE A 690 0.36 15.78 25.21
CA ILE A 690 -0.14 15.52 26.57
C ILE A 690 -1.33 16.42 26.91
N ASN A 691 -1.34 17.64 26.39
CA ASN A 691 -2.47 18.58 26.47
C ASN A 691 -3.72 18.15 25.66
N ASP A 692 -3.65 17.12 24.80
CA ASP A 692 -4.79 16.66 24.00
C ASP A 692 -5.35 15.34 24.54
N CYS A 693 -6.38 15.44 25.40
CA CYS A 693 -7.00 14.31 26.12
C CYS A 693 -7.63 13.22 25.22
N ARG A 694 -7.50 13.34 23.89
CA ARG A 694 -7.91 12.35 22.89
C ARG A 694 -6.77 11.40 22.48
N ILE A 695 -5.56 11.60 23.00
CA ILE A 695 -4.37 10.80 22.71
C ILE A 695 -3.97 10.05 23.99
N ASN A 696 -3.86 8.72 23.92
CA ASN A 696 -3.60 7.88 25.10
C ASN A 696 -2.12 7.48 25.25
N GLU A 697 -1.72 7.02 26.44
CA GLU A 697 -0.32 6.66 26.79
C GLU A 697 0.34 5.69 25.79
N LYS A 698 -0.43 4.77 25.16
CA LYS A 698 0.10 3.83 24.16
C LYS A 698 0.39 4.52 22.82
N GLU A 699 -0.41 5.50 22.45
CA GLU A 699 -0.20 6.34 21.25
C GLU A 699 0.95 7.32 21.46
N LEU A 700 1.09 7.88 22.67
CA LEU A 700 2.26 8.67 23.07
C LEU A 700 3.55 7.83 23.00
N THR A 701 3.50 6.60 23.53
CA THR A 701 4.62 5.63 23.49
C THR A 701 4.99 5.23 22.07
N ALA A 702 4.02 4.95 21.19
CA ALA A 702 4.28 4.65 19.79
C ALA A 702 4.81 5.87 19.02
N THR A 703 4.26 7.06 19.31
CA THR A 703 4.70 8.33 18.70
C THR A 703 6.14 8.68 19.09
N ALA A 704 6.59 8.30 20.28
CA ALA A 704 7.99 8.46 20.69
C ALA A 704 8.95 7.65 19.81
N TRP A 705 8.66 6.36 19.60
CA TRP A 705 9.45 5.47 18.73
C TRP A 705 9.59 6.03 17.32
N THR A 706 8.49 6.58 16.78
CA THR A 706 8.47 7.22 15.46
C THR A 706 9.23 8.52 15.40
N ILE A 707 9.04 9.43 16.35
CA ILE A 707 9.68 10.76 16.32
C ILE A 707 11.21 10.62 16.45
N ILE A 708 11.68 9.74 17.33
CA ILE A 708 13.12 9.47 17.51
C ILE A 708 13.77 9.00 16.19
N MET A 709 13.18 8.03 15.50
CA MET A 709 13.71 7.47 14.25
C MET A 709 13.57 8.44 13.06
N ALA A 710 12.44 9.14 12.95
CA ALA A 710 12.18 10.03 11.81
C ALA A 710 13.01 11.33 11.85
N GLY A 711 13.21 11.92 13.03
CA GLY A 711 13.90 13.21 13.19
C GLY A 711 15.43 13.13 13.32
N SER A 712 16.00 11.93 13.54
CA SER A 712 17.46 11.74 13.59
C SER A 712 18.03 11.38 12.20
N GLU A 713 17.92 10.09 11.85
CA GLU A 713 18.55 9.47 10.68
C GLU A 713 18.29 10.20 9.35
N THR A 714 17.10 10.82 9.19
CA THR A 714 16.73 11.43 7.91
C THR A 714 17.45 12.75 7.62
N THR A 715 17.52 13.70 8.57
CA THR A 715 18.31 14.94 8.37
C THR A 715 19.80 14.62 8.30
N ALA A 716 20.29 13.70 9.15
CA ALA A 716 21.69 13.28 9.15
C ALA A 716 22.13 12.71 7.79
N THR A 717 21.30 11.88 7.17
CA THR A 717 21.56 11.31 5.83
C THR A 717 21.65 12.40 4.75
N ALA A 718 20.74 13.40 4.76
CA ALA A 718 20.76 14.51 3.80
C ALA A 718 22.05 15.34 3.90
N LEU A 719 22.45 15.68 5.14
CA LEU A 719 23.68 16.41 5.42
C LEU A 719 24.92 15.63 5.00
N THR A 720 24.97 14.33 5.32
CA THR A 720 26.08 13.44 4.96
C THR A 720 26.32 13.44 3.44
N ALA A 721 25.25 13.26 2.66
CA ALA A 721 25.36 13.23 1.21
C ALA A 721 25.67 14.61 0.59
N THR A 722 25.10 15.69 1.13
CA THR A 722 25.40 17.06 0.67
C THR A 722 26.87 17.42 0.90
N ILE A 723 27.44 17.03 2.05
CA ILE A 723 28.88 17.21 2.35
C ILE A 723 29.75 16.36 1.43
N PHE A 724 29.37 15.11 1.14
CA PHE A 724 30.08 14.27 0.16
C PHE A 724 30.15 14.94 -1.23
N TYR A 725 29.03 15.43 -1.77
CA TYR A 725 29.03 16.08 -3.08
C TYR A 725 29.82 17.39 -3.09
N LEU A 726 29.78 18.19 -2.02
CA LEU A 726 30.64 19.37 -1.90
C LEU A 726 32.14 19.01 -1.92
N LEU A 727 32.55 17.97 -1.20
CA LEU A 727 33.95 17.48 -1.21
C LEU A 727 34.39 16.91 -2.57
N ARG A 728 33.46 16.34 -3.35
CA ARG A 728 33.73 15.81 -4.70
C ARG A 728 33.73 16.89 -5.79
N TYR A 729 33.21 18.09 -5.51
CA TYR A 729 33.19 19.23 -6.44
C TYR A 729 33.81 20.47 -5.78
N PRO A 730 35.15 20.56 -5.68
CA PRO A 730 35.84 21.62 -4.94
C PRO A 730 35.50 23.05 -5.41
N ASP A 731 35.20 23.25 -6.69
CA ASP A 731 34.72 24.53 -7.22
C ASP A 731 33.37 24.94 -6.63
N THR A 732 32.48 23.98 -6.41
CA THR A 732 31.16 24.18 -5.81
C THR A 732 31.27 24.47 -4.31
N LEU A 733 32.13 23.74 -3.59
CA LEU A 733 32.49 24.07 -2.21
C LEU A 733 33.19 25.44 -2.11
N SER A 734 33.99 25.84 -3.10
CA SER A 734 34.64 27.16 -3.15
C SER A 734 33.70 28.32 -3.54
N LYS A 735 32.62 28.04 -4.29
CA LYS A 735 31.53 29.00 -4.54
C LYS A 735 30.68 29.18 -3.29
N LEU A 736 30.28 28.08 -2.65
CA LEU A 736 29.55 28.09 -1.38
C LEU A 736 30.37 28.75 -0.26
N GLY A 737 31.65 28.41 -0.17
CA GLY A 737 32.62 29.01 0.73
C GLY A 737 32.70 30.51 0.57
N ARG A 738 32.74 31.02 -0.68
CA ARG A 738 32.70 32.47 -0.94
C ARG A 738 31.37 33.11 -0.57
N GLU A 739 30.21 32.50 -0.90
CA GLU A 739 28.92 33.09 -0.52
C GLU A 739 28.79 33.17 1.01
N VAL A 740 29.00 32.07 1.71
CA VAL A 740 28.88 31.99 3.18
C VAL A 740 29.91 32.90 3.86
N ARG A 741 31.18 32.83 3.46
CA ARG A 741 32.27 33.59 4.12
C ARG A 741 32.31 35.08 3.78
N ALA A 742 31.56 35.53 2.76
CA ALA A 742 31.39 36.96 2.44
C ALA A 742 30.05 37.53 2.92
N SER A 743 29.04 36.69 3.19
CA SER A 743 27.69 37.15 3.60
C SER A 743 27.54 37.39 5.10
N PHE A 744 28.57 37.08 5.89
CA PHE A 744 28.62 37.28 7.34
C PHE A 744 30.02 37.78 7.74
N SER A 745 30.13 38.39 8.92
CA SER A 745 31.41 38.76 9.55
C SER A 745 31.79 37.84 10.73
N SER A 746 30.83 37.12 11.30
CA SER A 746 31.02 36.18 12.42
C SER A 746 29.94 35.09 12.41
N ALA A 747 30.12 34.04 13.21
CA ALA A 747 29.26 32.85 13.20
C ALA A 747 27.88 33.10 13.85
N GLU A 748 27.81 34.01 14.83
CA GLU A 748 26.60 34.38 15.57
C GLU A 748 25.56 35.08 14.68
N LEU A 749 25.97 35.56 13.51
CA LEU A 749 25.09 36.13 12.48
C LEU A 749 24.45 35.06 11.57
N ILE A 750 24.83 33.79 11.71
CA ILE A 750 24.32 32.64 10.94
C ILE A 750 23.07 32.07 11.63
N THR A 751 21.98 32.83 11.56
CA THR A 751 20.68 32.52 12.16
C THR A 751 19.69 31.99 11.13
N GLY A 752 18.61 31.37 11.60
CA GLY A 752 17.56 30.74 10.78
C GLY A 752 16.92 31.65 9.75
N ASP A 753 16.77 32.95 10.06
CA ASP A 753 16.28 33.96 9.13
C ASP A 753 17.39 34.51 8.21
N SER A 754 18.63 34.64 8.70
CA SER A 754 19.71 35.25 7.91
C SER A 754 20.19 34.35 6.77
N ILE A 755 20.24 33.04 6.99
CA ILE A 755 20.64 32.03 6.00
C ILE A 755 19.63 31.86 4.85
N LEU A 756 18.40 32.38 4.97
CA LEU A 756 17.43 32.40 3.87
C LEU A 756 17.88 33.31 2.71
N ARG A 757 18.78 34.27 2.94
CA ARG A 757 19.32 35.15 1.89
C ARG A 757 20.43 34.52 1.05
N LEU A 758 21.01 33.42 1.52
CA LEU A 758 22.12 32.73 0.87
C LEU A 758 21.60 31.87 -0.28
N LYS A 759 21.66 32.40 -1.50
CA LYS A 759 21.06 31.77 -2.67
C LYS A 759 21.80 30.47 -2.99
N TYR A 760 23.13 30.51 -2.99
CA TYR A 760 23.98 29.36 -3.30
C TYR A 760 23.89 28.27 -2.22
N LEU A 761 23.87 28.62 -0.93
CA LEU A 761 23.60 27.65 0.15
C LEU A 761 22.26 26.93 -0.02
N ASN A 762 21.20 27.68 -0.33
CA ASN A 762 19.89 27.08 -0.52
C ASN A 762 19.88 26.13 -1.72
N VAL A 763 20.41 26.54 -2.88
CA VAL A 763 20.45 25.64 -4.06
C VAL A 763 21.44 24.49 -3.92
N VAL A 764 22.47 24.60 -3.08
CA VAL A 764 23.33 23.46 -2.68
C VAL A 764 22.53 22.42 -1.90
N ILE A 765 21.64 22.84 -1.00
CA ILE A 765 20.81 21.93 -0.19
C ILE A 765 19.72 21.29 -1.07
N GLU A 766 19.04 22.05 -1.94
CA GLU A 766 18.09 21.47 -2.91
C GLU A 766 18.79 20.49 -3.87
N GLU A 767 20.00 20.80 -4.36
CA GLU A 767 20.78 19.90 -5.22
C GLU A 767 21.28 18.65 -4.48
N GLY A 768 21.63 18.78 -3.19
CA GLY A 768 22.01 17.65 -2.33
C GLY A 768 20.83 16.72 -2.05
N LEU A 769 19.68 17.29 -1.67
CA LEU A 769 18.41 16.57 -1.51
C LEU A 769 17.91 15.95 -2.82
N ARG A 770 18.23 16.55 -3.97
CA ARG A 770 17.92 16.00 -5.30
C ARG A 770 18.76 14.75 -5.53
N LEU A 771 20.08 14.85 -5.44
CA LEU A 771 20.98 13.71 -5.71
C LEU A 771 20.87 12.59 -4.67
N PHE A 772 20.49 12.88 -3.43
CA PHE A 772 20.41 11.86 -2.37
C PHE A 772 19.26 12.09 -1.39
N PRO A 773 18.02 11.74 -1.75
CA PRO A 773 16.88 11.79 -0.83
C PRO A 773 17.06 10.79 0.34
N PRO A 774 16.93 11.22 1.61
CA PRO A 774 17.14 10.34 2.77
C PRO A 774 16.21 9.13 2.86
N LEU A 775 14.93 9.32 2.52
CA LEU A 775 13.98 8.22 2.43
C LEU A 775 14.24 7.46 1.13
N ALA A 776 14.89 6.32 1.28
CA ALA A 776 15.42 5.48 0.22
C ALA A 776 14.36 4.59 -0.45
N ILE A 777 13.08 4.94 -0.35
CA ILE A 777 11.94 4.23 -0.95
C ILE A 777 10.79 5.18 -1.26
N GLY A 778 9.79 4.63 -1.93
CA GLY A 778 8.45 5.16 -1.85
C GLY A 778 7.95 5.29 -0.43
N LEU A 779 7.29 6.41 -0.19
CA LEU A 779 6.10 6.39 0.62
C LEU A 779 5.08 5.57 -0.19
N PRO A 780 4.70 4.33 0.23
CA PRO A 780 4.00 3.38 -0.63
C PRO A 780 2.51 3.68 -0.62
N ARG A 781 1.88 3.93 -1.81
CA ARG A 781 0.57 4.56 -1.76
C ARG A 781 -0.60 4.17 -2.72
N GLU A 782 -1.52 3.28 -2.35
CA GLU A 782 -2.64 2.81 -3.22
C GLU A 782 -3.71 3.88 -3.65
N SER A 783 -4.89 3.56 -4.21
CA SER A 783 -5.69 4.48 -5.09
C SER A 783 -7.15 4.82 -4.70
N PRO A 784 -7.83 5.91 -5.19
CA PRO A 784 -9.24 6.24 -4.91
C PRO A 784 -10.13 6.12 -6.15
N GLY A 785 -9.75 5.36 -7.17
CA GLY A 785 -10.60 5.27 -8.37
C GLY A 785 -10.80 6.63 -9.06
N ALA A 786 -9.69 7.38 -9.21
CA ALA A 786 -9.63 8.84 -9.33
C ALA A 786 -8.92 9.31 -10.64
N VAL A 787 -8.16 10.43 -10.71
CA VAL A 787 -7.39 10.87 -11.90
C VAL A 787 -6.09 11.69 -11.61
N VAL A 788 -4.90 11.10 -11.88
CA VAL A 788 -3.52 11.67 -11.93
C VAL A 788 -3.21 12.67 -13.11
N ASP A 789 -2.99 12.16 -14.33
CA ASP A 789 -2.17 12.71 -15.45
C ASP A 789 -2.43 12.01 -16.83
N GLY A 790 -3.64 11.46 -17.10
CA GLY A 790 -4.20 10.76 -18.32
C GLY A 790 -4.29 9.22 -18.82
N HIS A 791 -3.57 8.14 -18.38
CA HIS A 791 -3.91 6.69 -18.00
C HIS A 791 -4.09 6.14 -16.41
N TYR A 792 -5.26 5.61 -15.72
CA TYR A 792 -5.97 4.88 -14.48
C TYR A 792 -5.48 3.47 -13.76
N ILE A 793 -4.91 3.41 -12.49
CA ILE A 793 -4.36 2.59 -11.30
C ILE A 793 -5.52 2.37 -10.35
N PRO A 794 -6.20 1.24 -10.39
CA PRO A 794 -7.80 1.41 -9.34
C PRO A 794 -7.47 1.29 -7.79
N GLN A 795 -8.31 1.81 -6.86
CA GLN A 795 -8.51 1.66 -5.40
C GLN A 795 -8.28 0.28 -4.72
N GLY A 796 -7.12 -0.29 -5.01
CA GLY A 796 -6.54 -1.54 -4.49
C GLY A 796 -5.10 -1.69 -4.98
N THR A 797 -4.68 -0.85 -5.93
CA THR A 797 -3.35 -0.84 -6.53
C THR A 797 -2.46 0.21 -5.85
N THR A 798 -1.40 -0.24 -5.18
CA THR A 798 -0.35 0.58 -4.55
C THR A 798 0.43 1.43 -5.54
N VAL A 799 0.38 2.76 -5.36
CA VAL A 799 1.24 3.75 -6.02
C VAL A 799 1.79 4.85 -5.14
N SER A 800 2.98 4.53 -4.69
CA SER A 800 3.98 5.49 -4.31
C SER A 800 4.23 6.56 -5.43
N VAL A 801 5.12 7.56 -5.19
CA VAL A 801 6.00 8.26 -6.18
C VAL A 801 7.68 7.94 -6.23
N GLU A 802 8.97 6.05 -6.25
CA GLU A 802 10.17 5.34 -5.58
C GLU A 802 11.47 5.89 -4.89
N ASN A 803 12.20 7.06 -4.87
CA ASN A 803 12.25 8.53 -5.19
C ASN A 803 13.36 9.11 -6.17
N PHE A 804 14.51 8.44 -6.44
CA PHE A 804 15.69 8.87 -7.26
C PHE A 804 15.30 9.26 -8.67
N SER A 805 14.41 8.47 -9.26
CA SER A 805 14.30 8.37 -10.71
C SER A 805 13.83 9.70 -11.26
N MET A 806 12.90 10.35 -10.56
CA MET A 806 12.54 11.77 -10.72
C MET A 806 13.77 12.72 -10.70
N SER A 807 14.69 12.52 -9.75
CA SER A 807 15.91 13.33 -9.56
C SER A 807 17.03 13.08 -10.57
N TYR A 808 17.11 11.88 -11.16
CA TYR A 808 18.19 11.46 -12.05
C TYR A 808 17.76 11.34 -13.53
N ASP A 809 16.51 11.67 -13.86
CA ASP A 809 16.00 11.60 -15.23
C ASP A 809 16.43 12.79 -16.10
N PRO A 810 17.04 12.57 -17.28
CA PRO A 810 17.41 13.65 -18.19
C PRO A 810 16.21 14.41 -18.79
N ARG A 811 14.97 13.91 -18.62
CA ARG A 811 13.73 14.64 -18.99
C ARG A 811 13.40 15.80 -18.04
N TYR A 812 14.04 15.86 -16.87
CA TYR A 812 13.87 16.93 -15.87
C TYR A 812 15.16 17.69 -15.57
N TRP A 813 16.34 17.09 -15.78
CA TRP A 813 17.62 17.69 -15.39
C TRP A 813 18.68 17.51 -16.48
N GLU A 814 19.22 18.62 -17.01
CA GLU A 814 20.40 18.58 -17.88
C GLU A 814 21.62 18.08 -17.10
N ASP A 815 22.33 17.07 -17.61
CA ASP A 815 23.39 16.37 -16.87
C ASP A 815 22.94 15.99 -15.45
N PRO A 816 22.02 15.01 -15.31
CA PRO A 816 21.33 14.73 -14.07
C PRO A 816 22.25 14.21 -12.96
N LYS A 817 23.37 13.59 -13.32
CA LYS A 817 24.31 12.97 -12.39
C LYS A 817 25.34 13.94 -11.80
N ALA A 818 25.56 15.08 -12.45
CA ALA A 818 26.46 16.10 -11.94
C ALA A 818 25.82 16.95 -10.84
N PHE A 819 26.60 17.23 -9.80
CA PHE A 819 26.26 18.17 -8.74
C PHE A 819 26.49 19.61 -9.24
N LYS A 820 25.43 20.23 -9.76
CA LYS A 820 25.44 21.56 -10.36
C LYS A 820 24.36 22.44 -9.71
N PRO A 821 24.57 22.96 -8.48
CA PRO A 821 23.62 23.88 -7.83
C PRO A 821 23.22 25.08 -8.70
N GLU A 822 24.06 25.46 -9.67
CA GLU A 822 23.78 26.49 -10.67
C GLU A 822 22.50 26.23 -11.50
N ARG A 823 22.05 24.98 -11.65
CA ARG A 823 20.81 24.65 -12.40
C ARG A 823 19.54 25.28 -11.82
N TRP A 824 19.59 25.63 -10.54
CA TRP A 824 18.51 26.26 -9.80
C TRP A 824 18.57 27.80 -9.88
N LEU A 825 19.62 28.35 -10.49
CA LEU A 825 19.78 29.79 -10.73
C LEU A 825 19.24 30.13 -12.12
N VAL A 826 18.45 31.21 -12.19
CA VAL A 826 17.75 31.61 -13.42
C VAL A 826 18.75 32.01 -14.51
N GLY A 827 18.58 31.48 -15.72
CA GLY A 827 19.32 31.88 -16.92
C GLY A 827 20.32 30.85 -17.50
N LEU A 828 20.59 29.75 -16.80
CA LEU A 828 21.51 28.69 -17.25
C LEU A 828 20.77 27.36 -17.57
N GLY A 829 19.72 27.44 -18.38
CA GLY A 829 18.83 26.30 -18.72
C GLY A 829 17.53 26.22 -17.89
N ALA A 830 17.26 27.23 -17.07
CA ALA A 830 16.17 27.25 -16.10
C ALA A 830 14.78 27.62 -16.68
N ASP A 831 14.23 26.76 -17.56
CA ASP A 831 12.80 26.82 -17.95
C ASP A 831 11.89 25.94 -17.07
N ARG A 832 12.44 24.99 -16.29
CA ARG A 832 11.66 24.04 -15.45
C ARG A 832 12.28 23.70 -14.07
N PRO A 833 12.37 24.65 -13.13
CA PRO A 833 12.49 24.32 -11.71
C PRO A 833 11.17 23.74 -11.14
N SER A 834 11.27 23.15 -9.94
CA SER A 834 10.19 22.79 -8.99
C SER A 834 9.35 21.52 -9.18
N GLU A 835 8.72 21.22 -10.32
CA GLU A 835 7.69 20.16 -10.34
C GLU A 835 8.19 18.73 -9.99
N ALA A 836 9.46 18.43 -10.26
CA ALA A 836 10.02 17.09 -10.09
C ALA A 836 10.72 16.85 -8.72
N HIS A 837 10.83 17.87 -7.86
CA HIS A 837 11.61 17.79 -6.63
C HIS A 837 10.78 18.06 -5.37
N HIS A 838 10.52 17.01 -4.58
CA HIS A 838 9.66 17.07 -3.39
C HIS A 838 10.23 16.22 -2.24
N PRO A 839 11.39 16.58 -1.66
CA PRO A 839 12.11 15.74 -0.69
C PRO A 839 11.32 15.53 0.60
N PHE A 840 10.48 16.49 0.99
CA PHE A 840 9.82 16.51 2.29
C PHE A 840 8.41 15.94 2.34
N SER A 841 7.78 15.57 1.21
CA SER A 841 6.31 15.44 1.12
C SER A 841 5.59 16.77 1.39
N GLU A 842 4.54 17.11 0.63
CA GLU A 842 3.76 18.34 0.86
C GLU A 842 2.58 18.09 1.85
N GLY A 843 1.63 19.01 2.10
CA GLY A 843 0.34 18.75 2.81
C GLY A 843 0.24 18.15 4.26
N THR A 844 -0.74 17.27 4.57
CA THR A 844 -0.95 16.69 5.93
C THR A 844 0.08 15.62 6.23
N ARG A 845 0.14 14.58 5.40
CA ARG A 845 1.21 13.58 5.44
C ARG A 845 2.52 14.16 4.85
N SER A 846 2.72 15.50 4.93
CA SER A 846 4.04 16.13 4.81
C SER A 846 4.94 15.56 5.88
N CYS A 847 6.25 15.64 5.68
CA CYS A 847 7.12 15.72 6.82
C CYS A 847 6.66 16.91 7.67
N ILE A 848 6.28 16.63 8.92
CA ILE A 848 5.87 17.67 9.86
C ILE A 848 7.10 18.51 10.24
N GLY A 849 8.27 17.88 10.33
CA GLY A 849 9.58 18.50 10.49
C GLY A 849 10.18 19.14 9.24
N LYS A 850 9.42 19.45 8.16
CA LYS A 850 9.96 20.14 6.97
C LYS A 850 10.71 21.42 7.34
N ASN A 851 10.14 22.22 8.24
CA ASN A 851 10.77 23.46 8.71
C ASN A 851 12.01 23.19 9.57
N LEU A 852 11.94 22.19 10.46
CA LEU A 852 13.02 21.78 11.36
C LEU A 852 14.24 21.31 10.56
N ALA A 853 14.05 20.34 9.67
CA ALA A 853 15.14 19.79 8.86
C ALA A 853 15.78 20.86 7.96
N TYR A 854 15.00 21.77 7.36
CA TYR A 854 15.58 22.89 6.62
C TYR A 854 16.39 23.85 7.50
N LEU A 855 15.95 24.09 8.73
CA LEU A 855 16.66 24.94 9.69
C LEU A 855 17.98 24.27 10.13
N GLU A 856 17.92 22.99 10.54
CA GLU A 856 19.08 22.14 10.85
C GLU A 856 20.08 22.12 9.69
N MET A 857 19.63 21.80 8.47
CA MET A 857 20.50 21.70 7.30
C MET A 857 21.18 23.03 6.95
N ARG A 858 20.44 24.14 6.94
CA ARG A 858 21.00 25.45 6.59
C ARG A 858 21.95 25.97 7.66
N ILE A 859 21.56 25.92 8.94
CA ILE A 859 22.39 26.38 10.06
C ILE A 859 23.69 25.57 10.10
N LEU A 860 23.61 24.24 10.07
CA LEU A 860 24.79 23.41 10.19
C LEU A 860 25.70 23.54 8.97
N LEU A 861 25.17 23.46 7.75
CA LEU A 861 26.00 23.52 6.55
C LEU A 861 26.69 24.88 6.40
N ALA A 862 25.99 25.98 6.72
CA ALA A 862 26.60 27.31 6.75
C ALA A 862 27.73 27.40 7.80
N ASN A 863 27.50 26.92 9.02
CA ASN A 863 28.51 26.99 10.09
C ASN A 863 29.71 26.09 9.84
N LEU A 864 29.52 24.88 9.28
CA LEU A 864 30.64 24.02 8.86
C LEU A 864 31.49 24.69 7.77
N VAL A 865 30.86 25.35 6.79
CA VAL A 865 31.56 26.08 5.71
C VAL A 865 32.27 27.33 6.25
N TRP A 866 31.65 28.03 7.21
CA TRP A 866 32.22 29.21 7.84
C TRP A 866 33.46 28.89 8.68
N HIS A 867 33.40 27.85 9.52
CA HIS A 867 34.44 27.52 10.49
C HIS A 867 35.59 26.64 10.00
N PHE A 868 35.40 25.84 8.94
CA PHE A 868 36.37 24.83 8.54
C PHE A 868 36.63 24.80 7.04
N ASP A 869 37.87 24.51 6.68
CA ASP A 869 38.24 23.98 5.36
C ASP A 869 38.25 22.46 5.43
N TRP A 870 37.56 21.79 4.49
CA TRP A 870 37.28 20.36 4.57
C TRP A 870 38.11 19.58 3.55
N GLU A 871 38.60 18.41 3.95
CA GLU A 871 39.33 17.48 3.10
C GLU A 871 38.78 16.06 3.28
N LEU A 872 38.45 15.38 2.17
CA LEU A 872 38.00 14.00 2.20
C LEU A 872 39.20 13.08 2.45
N ALA A 873 39.14 12.27 3.51
CA ALA A 873 40.32 11.53 4.00
C ALA A 873 40.62 10.22 3.25
N SER A 874 39.67 9.73 2.46
CA SER A 874 39.80 8.59 1.56
C SER A 874 39.07 8.91 0.25
N THR A 875 39.63 8.49 -0.88
CA THR A 875 38.97 8.64 -2.21
C THR A 875 38.34 7.34 -2.69
N ASP A 876 38.18 6.35 -1.81
CA ASP A 876 37.65 5.02 -2.17
C ASP A 876 36.17 5.09 -2.58
N ILE A 877 35.41 6.01 -1.99
CA ILE A 877 34.00 6.30 -2.34
C ILE A 877 33.96 7.21 -3.57
N GLN A 878 33.86 6.61 -4.76
CA GLN A 878 33.79 7.34 -6.03
C GLN A 878 32.35 7.79 -6.39
N ASP A 879 31.36 6.99 -6.02
CA ASP A 879 29.92 7.29 -6.09
C ASP A 879 29.28 6.85 -4.77
N LEU A 880 28.49 7.74 -4.15
CA LEU A 880 27.85 7.47 -2.87
C LEU A 880 26.72 6.45 -3.02
N ASN A 881 25.99 6.48 -4.14
CA ASN A 881 24.79 5.69 -4.37
C ASN A 881 25.11 4.18 -4.40
N SER A 882 26.12 3.79 -5.19
CA SER A 882 26.63 2.40 -5.24
C SER A 882 27.37 1.95 -3.97
N SER A 883 27.71 2.86 -3.07
CA SER A 883 28.39 2.58 -1.80
C SER A 883 27.44 2.39 -0.60
N CYS A 884 26.13 2.57 -0.79
CA CYS A 884 25.10 2.49 0.25
C CYS A 884 24.24 1.22 0.15
N GLN A 885 23.61 0.81 1.25
CA GLN A 885 22.59 -0.25 1.26
C GLN A 885 21.22 0.32 1.68
N CYS A 886 20.18 0.12 0.88
CA CYS A 886 18.82 0.59 1.21
C CYS A 886 18.01 -0.47 1.97
N PHE A 887 17.45 -0.10 3.12
CA PHE A 887 16.51 -0.88 3.93
C PHE A 887 15.30 -0.03 4.35
N ALA A 888 14.72 0.71 3.40
CA ALA A 888 13.84 1.88 3.55
C ALA A 888 14.57 3.20 3.86
N LEU A 889 15.57 3.17 4.73
CA LEU A 889 16.59 4.23 4.84
C LEU A 889 17.94 3.71 4.33
N TRP A 890 18.86 4.63 4.03
CA TRP A 890 20.22 4.29 3.60
C TRP A 890 21.09 3.91 4.80
N THR A 891 21.69 2.71 4.78
CA THR A 891 22.93 2.46 5.52
C THR A 891 24.06 3.13 4.74
N MET A 892 24.55 4.26 5.27
CA MET A 892 25.65 5.02 4.69
C MET A 892 27.01 4.32 4.93
N PRO A 893 27.98 4.42 4.00
CA PRO A 893 29.38 4.11 4.30
C PRO A 893 29.97 5.17 5.24
N LYS A 894 31.05 4.83 5.95
CA LYS A 894 31.78 5.78 6.81
C LYS A 894 32.35 6.93 5.98
N LEU A 895 31.90 8.16 6.23
CA LEU A 895 32.32 9.33 5.46
C LEU A 895 33.42 10.08 6.23
N LEU A 896 34.66 9.63 6.05
CA LEU A 896 35.82 10.16 6.77
C LEU A 896 36.27 11.51 6.19
N VAL A 897 36.09 12.58 6.97
CA VAL A 897 36.43 13.96 6.60
C VAL A 897 37.36 14.58 7.64
N LYS A 898 38.40 15.27 7.18
CA LYS A 898 39.24 16.14 8.00
C LYS A 898 38.68 17.56 7.97
N PHE A 899 38.30 18.06 9.13
CA PHE A 899 37.87 19.46 9.32
C PHE A 899 39.05 20.26 9.87
N ARG A 900 39.79 20.92 8.98
CA ARG A 900 40.83 21.87 9.37
C ARG A 900 40.14 23.18 9.75
N PRO A 901 40.39 23.77 10.94
CA PRO A 901 39.89 25.12 11.24
C PRO A 901 40.30 26.08 10.13
N ARG A 902 39.35 26.91 9.69
CA ARG A 902 39.59 27.95 8.68
C ARG A 902 40.83 28.74 9.08
N VAL A 903 41.84 28.77 8.20
CA VAL A 903 42.95 29.71 8.37
C VAL A 903 42.39 31.10 8.10
N GLU A 904 42.53 31.99 9.07
CA GLU A 904 42.28 33.41 8.84
C GLU A 904 43.39 33.96 7.94
N HIS A 905 43.19 33.87 6.64
CA HIS A 905 43.88 34.75 5.70
C HIS A 905 43.44 36.17 6.02
N CYS A 906 44.28 36.88 6.77
CA CYS A 906 44.19 38.32 6.99
C CYS A 906 44.28 39.04 5.64
N VAL A 907 43.13 39.32 5.04
CA VAL A 907 43.00 40.38 4.05
C VAL A 907 43.02 41.69 4.82
N GLY A 908 44.11 42.43 4.68
CA GLY A 908 44.30 43.76 5.30
C GLY A 908 43.62 44.88 4.52
#